data_AF-A0A9X2E8L4-F1
#
_entry.id   AF-A0A9X2E8L4-F1
#
_cell.length_a   1.000
_cell.length_b   1.000
_cell.length_c   1.000
_cell.angle_alpha   90.00
_cell.angle_beta   90.00
_cell.angle_gamma   90.00
#
_symmetry.space_group_name_H-M   'P 1'
#
loop_
_entity.id
_entity.type
_entity.pdbx_description
1 polymer ?
#
loop_
_entity_poly.entity_id
_entity_poly.type
_entity_poly.pdbx_seq_one_letter_code
_entity_poly.pdbx_strand_id
1 'polypeptide(L)'
;MTTSQVGEPGTWTAQQVAALAPDAASLTAARKLRGRWTATGRHSDALWGLCKGSGAKPYQTVVDLSGPAYKCTCPSRKFPCKHALGLLLSWSEGEVPEAAAIADFAAEWLAGRAARAAKTAAAAPRTPSAATAEQRRARVGAGLADLDIWLGDQCRTGLAQADRSYRALEAVAARMVDAQAPGIANALRQLARNVVLRPDWPTLLLREYARLHLLATAHRHLDRLPPDLAARVRTHIGYPLTAETVRADQPPIRDNWLVLARRTTEEDRLHTRRTWLLGRVTGRWALIVDHSFGAPSFPAEAPTPGWQLDADLHFYPGSAPLRALWGERYGAPQPFTALPPVAAGEIEAALGEHARALGDDPWLRSWPVLLREVIPAAVEDRWYVAEADGTALPLTRSAEAPWGLFGLSGGHPVALIGEWTVDGLVPIAAFVASEVIDIEFEVSGGASAEAAAELVSVALLGTARRSLDPAGLPAPVAAAVAGVSGDPAEVLLETAAAWDLFERGGVSPTVVTLPEAAPEDERPLLPRAAADRLARLLSEGSPFLAEWFEAATPRAHRAPDALCALLLDHAKTRAALREPLLRLAGARGRWLAERNPQWRNLVRAEFDDPTVWSHGRPAERRAWLAALRARDPQAARTALAHSWSIEPGTARAELLAVLADRLTLDDEPLLESALDDSRADVRRLTADLLARLPESALARRMRQRAARWIVVRDGGLAVELPRTLDDAARRDGLADRTTDTPYRVDGAPDVAAEWLRRLVAATPLSHWDELFGTPQRAIAVPMTERMLGPMFAGWADAARAQRDSRWAAVLFEVLTATPTLGADLETRRELFALLPLDDRVERLRRLDASWLAEVELLVAAVPRPWPAALAEHVTGLLFDRAQLAAARPGAPGLSPASYRTLFHAAALNFPVDAAAAVWRTARRCPDPYWQNAFDQLANDLSERTTMLEELQ
;
A
#
# COMPACT_ATOMS: atom_id res chain seq x y z
N MET A 1 -29.34 -15.31 18.68
CA MET A 1 -30.22 -14.20 18.26
C MET A 1 -30.06 -13.06 19.23
N THR A 2 -29.14 -12.17 18.90
CA THR A 2 -28.93 -10.87 19.56
C THR A 2 -28.57 -9.93 18.42
N THR A 3 -29.41 -8.92 18.25
CA THR A 3 -29.45 -7.95 17.16
C THR A 3 -28.13 -7.23 16.96
N SER A 4 -27.61 -7.31 15.73
CA SER A 4 -26.51 -6.50 15.21
C SER A 4 -26.79 -5.02 15.40
N GLN A 5 -25.84 -4.29 16.00
CA GLN A 5 -25.82 -2.83 15.96
C GLN A 5 -25.49 -2.39 14.53
N VAL A 6 -26.52 -2.28 13.70
CA VAL A 6 -26.53 -1.32 12.60
C VAL A 6 -26.50 0.05 13.28
N GLY A 7 -25.43 0.83 13.07
CA GLY A 7 -25.37 2.21 13.55
C GLY A 7 -26.58 2.97 13.01
N GLU A 8 -27.23 3.75 13.88
CA GLU A 8 -28.34 4.61 13.46
C GLU A 8 -27.92 5.49 12.27
N PRO A 9 -28.78 5.68 11.26
CA PRO A 9 -28.51 6.58 10.15
C PRO A 9 -28.32 8.01 10.68
N GLY A 10 -27.07 8.48 10.75
CA GLY A 10 -26.72 9.84 11.13
C GLY A 10 -25.57 10.01 12.14
N THR A 11 -25.03 8.94 12.73
CA THR A 11 -23.85 9.00 13.64
C THR A 11 -22.54 8.71 12.90
N TRP A 12 -21.48 9.48 13.18
CA TRP A 12 -20.17 9.23 12.58
C TRP A 12 -19.51 7.99 13.19
N THR A 13 -18.75 7.26 12.39
CA THR A 13 -17.91 6.14 12.84
C THR A 13 -16.61 6.65 13.48
N ALA A 14 -16.00 5.85 14.37
CA ALA A 14 -14.70 6.19 14.95
C ALA A 14 -13.61 6.39 13.89
N GLN A 15 -13.71 5.73 12.73
CA GLN A 15 -12.82 5.91 11.58
C GLN A 15 -13.02 7.29 10.91
N GLN A 16 -14.27 7.74 10.75
CA GLN A 16 -14.57 9.10 10.27
C GLN A 16 -14.04 10.16 11.24
N VAL A 17 -14.12 9.93 12.56
CA VAL A 17 -13.51 10.84 13.55
C VAL A 17 -11.98 10.82 13.50
N ALA A 18 -11.37 9.66 13.26
CA ALA A 18 -9.92 9.52 13.12
C ALA A 18 -9.37 10.28 11.90
N ALA A 19 -10.10 10.28 10.78
CA ALA A 19 -9.74 11.03 9.57
C ALA A 19 -9.69 12.55 9.78
N LEU A 20 -10.33 13.07 10.84
CA LEU A 20 -10.32 14.49 11.19
C LEU A 20 -9.12 14.89 12.07
N ALA A 21 -8.37 13.91 12.59
CA ALA A 21 -7.29 14.19 13.51
C ALA A 21 -6.11 14.89 12.79
N PRO A 22 -5.58 16.01 13.33
CA PRO A 22 -4.47 16.71 12.69
C PRO A 22 -3.15 15.91 12.74
N ASP A 23 -3.05 14.94 13.65
CA ASP A 23 -1.96 13.98 13.74
C ASP A 23 -2.37 12.79 14.65
N ALA A 24 -1.65 11.67 14.53
CA ALA A 24 -1.88 10.46 15.33
C ALA A 24 -1.75 10.69 16.85
N ALA A 25 -0.90 11.64 17.27
CA ALA A 25 -0.72 11.98 18.68
C ALA A 25 -1.96 12.68 19.27
N SER A 26 -2.63 13.52 18.49
CA SER A 26 -3.85 14.24 18.87
C SER A 26 -5.03 13.26 18.99
N LEU A 27 -5.13 12.29 18.08
CA LEU A 27 -6.13 11.22 18.16
C LEU A 27 -5.89 10.31 19.39
N THR A 28 -4.63 9.94 19.63
CA THR A 28 -4.24 9.17 20.81
C THR A 28 -4.58 9.92 22.11
N ALA A 29 -4.32 11.23 22.13
CA ALA A 29 -4.66 12.08 23.28
C ALA A 29 -6.17 12.27 23.44
N ALA A 30 -6.95 12.25 22.36
CA ALA A 30 -8.41 12.35 22.38
C ALA A 30 -9.06 11.10 22.98
N ARG A 31 -8.59 9.91 22.60
CA ARG A 31 -9.06 8.63 23.14
C ARG A 31 -8.90 8.54 24.67
N LYS A 32 -7.91 9.23 25.25
CA LYS A 32 -7.65 9.30 26.70
C LYS A 32 -8.63 10.20 27.48
N LEU A 33 -9.54 10.90 26.81
CA LEU A 33 -10.50 11.81 27.45
C LEU A 33 -11.84 11.15 27.78
N ARG A 34 -11.99 9.85 27.53
CA ARG A 34 -13.17 9.06 27.92
C ARG A 34 -13.45 9.20 29.42
N GLY A 35 -14.73 9.32 29.77
CA GLY A 35 -15.18 9.50 31.15
C GLY A 35 -14.81 10.85 31.81
N ARG A 36 -14.17 11.77 31.08
CA ARG A 36 -13.86 13.13 31.58
C ARG A 36 -14.87 14.18 31.15
N TRP A 37 -15.95 13.74 30.52
CA TRP A 37 -17.01 14.58 29.99
C TRP A 37 -18.16 14.69 30.98
N THR A 38 -18.67 15.90 31.16
CA THR A 38 -19.92 16.18 31.87
C THR A 38 -20.76 17.16 31.06
N ALA A 39 -22.07 17.22 31.36
CA ALA A 39 -23.02 18.08 30.65
C ALA A 39 -22.90 17.95 29.11
N THR A 40 -22.76 16.72 28.63
CA THR A 40 -22.76 16.39 27.20
C THR A 40 -24.18 16.40 26.67
N GLY A 41 -24.32 16.79 25.41
CA GLY A 41 -25.60 16.69 24.73
C GLY A 41 -25.45 16.84 23.22
N ARG A 42 -26.43 16.28 22.52
CA ARG A 42 -26.68 16.50 21.10
C ARG A 42 -28.05 17.11 20.93
N HIS A 43 -28.19 18.09 20.06
CA HIS A 43 -29.49 18.54 19.56
C HIS A 43 -29.29 19.03 18.14
N SER A 44 -30.08 18.51 17.19
CA SER A 44 -29.88 18.68 15.74
C SER A 44 -28.41 18.45 15.34
N ASP A 45 -27.77 19.41 14.65
CA ASP A 45 -26.39 19.31 14.17
C ASP A 45 -25.35 19.76 15.22
N ALA A 46 -25.75 19.99 16.47
CA ALA A 46 -24.84 20.47 17.52
C ALA A 46 -24.46 19.35 18.49
N LEU A 47 -23.17 19.24 18.79
CA LEU A 47 -22.63 18.47 19.92
C LEU A 47 -21.92 19.41 20.89
N TRP A 48 -22.09 19.16 22.18
CA TRP A 48 -21.36 19.90 23.21
C TRP A 48 -20.98 19.03 24.39
N GLY A 49 -20.03 19.50 25.18
CA GLY A 49 -19.64 18.87 26.43
C GLY A 49 -18.61 19.68 27.21
N LEU A 50 -18.55 19.44 28.52
CA LEU A 50 -17.55 19.99 29.42
C LEU A 50 -16.48 18.94 29.71
N CYS A 51 -15.26 19.13 29.23
CA CYS A 51 -14.16 18.21 29.50
C CYS A 51 -13.34 18.67 30.71
N LYS A 52 -13.15 17.80 31.70
CA LYS A 52 -12.24 18.05 32.84
C LYS A 52 -10.79 18.08 32.36
N GLY A 53 -10.23 19.28 32.25
CA GLY A 53 -8.87 19.57 31.79
C GLY A 53 -7.87 19.85 32.91
N SER A 54 -6.70 20.41 32.55
CA SER A 54 -5.63 20.79 33.49
C SER A 54 -5.85 22.13 34.19
N GLY A 55 -6.92 22.86 33.86
CA GLY A 55 -7.29 24.13 34.49
C GLY A 55 -8.42 23.97 35.52
N ALA A 56 -8.64 25.02 36.34
CA ALA A 56 -9.67 25.03 37.38
C ALA A 56 -11.13 24.99 36.84
N LYS A 57 -11.35 25.41 35.59
CA LYS A 57 -12.65 25.33 34.90
C LYS A 57 -12.61 24.25 33.81
N PRO A 58 -13.65 23.41 33.66
CA PRO A 58 -13.76 22.47 32.54
C PRO A 58 -13.70 23.17 31.18
N TYR A 59 -13.12 22.52 30.19
CA TYR A 59 -13.08 23.04 28.82
C TYR A 59 -14.44 22.85 28.16
N GLN A 60 -15.08 23.97 27.79
CA GLN A 60 -16.29 23.98 26.99
C GLN A 60 -15.92 23.60 25.57
N THR A 61 -16.45 22.48 25.10
CA THR A 61 -16.24 21.97 23.75
C THR A 61 -17.56 21.94 23.01
N VAL A 62 -17.57 22.44 21.79
CA VAL A 62 -18.73 22.48 20.90
C VAL A 62 -18.28 22.04 19.50
N VAL A 63 -19.07 21.18 18.87
CA VAL A 63 -18.88 20.71 17.49
C VAL A 63 -20.16 20.93 16.70
N ASP A 64 -20.02 21.50 15.51
CA ASP A 64 -21.10 21.66 14.53
C ASP A 64 -20.94 20.60 13.43
N LEU A 65 -21.95 19.73 13.29
CA LEU A 65 -22.01 18.58 12.40
C LEU A 65 -22.42 18.94 10.96
N SER A 66 -23.01 20.13 10.75
CA SER A 66 -23.42 20.61 9.41
C SER A 66 -22.23 20.95 8.50
N GLY A 67 -21.06 21.16 9.09
CA GLY A 67 -19.80 21.40 8.40
C GLY A 67 -18.70 21.49 9.47
N PRO A 68 -17.82 20.47 9.60
CA PRO A 68 -17.06 20.19 10.82
C PRO A 68 -16.32 21.42 11.37
N ALA A 69 -16.95 22.10 12.32
CA ALA A 69 -16.37 23.26 12.98
C ALA A 69 -16.32 23.02 14.48
N TYR A 70 -15.22 23.45 15.09
CA TYR A 70 -14.87 23.08 16.45
C TYR A 70 -14.56 24.33 17.26
N LYS A 71 -15.17 24.45 18.44
CA LYS A 71 -14.72 25.39 19.48
C LYS A 71 -14.40 24.62 20.73
N CYS A 72 -13.23 24.88 21.30
CA CYS A 72 -12.85 24.39 22.60
C CYS A 72 -12.13 25.50 23.37
N THR A 73 -12.41 25.67 24.66
CA THR A 73 -11.73 26.68 25.49
C THR A 73 -10.33 26.25 25.97
N CYS A 74 -9.77 25.17 25.43
CA CYS A 74 -8.42 24.71 25.76
C CYS A 74 -7.32 25.52 25.04
N PRO A 75 -6.10 25.62 25.59
CA PRO A 75 -4.99 26.39 25.00
C PRO A 75 -4.31 25.72 23.78
N SER A 76 -4.90 24.65 23.22
CA SER A 76 -4.34 23.94 22.07
C SER A 76 -4.36 24.81 20.82
N ARG A 77 -3.25 24.82 20.06
CA ARG A 77 -3.18 25.41 18.71
C ARG A 77 -3.55 24.44 17.58
N LYS A 78 -3.81 23.17 17.90
CA LYS A 78 -4.25 22.13 16.96
C LYS A 78 -5.78 22.06 16.93
N PHE A 79 -6.38 22.08 15.73
CA PHE A 79 -7.82 22.06 15.49
C PHE A 79 -8.17 21.04 14.39
N PRO A 80 -9.06 20.06 14.62
CA PRO A 80 -9.75 19.79 15.88
C PRO A 80 -8.77 19.42 17.00
N CYS A 81 -8.98 19.98 18.20
CA CYS A 81 -8.13 19.65 19.35
C CYS A 81 -8.52 18.28 19.91
N LYS A 82 -7.67 17.72 20.79
CA LYS A 82 -7.97 16.44 21.46
C LYS A 82 -9.36 16.39 22.14
N HIS A 83 -9.86 17.51 22.66
CA HIS A 83 -11.18 17.57 23.29
C HIS A 83 -12.31 17.53 22.25
N ALA A 84 -12.18 18.22 21.11
CA ALA A 84 -13.17 18.13 20.02
C ALA A 84 -13.24 16.70 19.46
N LEU A 85 -12.08 16.08 19.20
CA LEU A 85 -11.99 14.68 18.79
C LEU A 85 -12.54 13.73 19.86
N GLY A 86 -12.26 14.00 21.15
CA GLY A 86 -12.75 13.18 22.26
C GLY A 86 -14.26 13.23 22.41
N LEU A 87 -14.88 14.39 22.16
CA LEU A 87 -16.35 14.54 22.19
C LEU A 87 -17.00 13.82 21.01
N LEU A 88 -16.41 13.91 19.82
CA LEU A 88 -16.87 13.19 18.63
C LEU A 88 -16.76 11.67 18.79
N LEU A 89 -15.68 11.18 19.42
CA LEU A 89 -15.52 9.76 19.73
C LEU A 89 -16.62 9.29 20.70
N SER A 90 -16.85 10.02 21.80
CA SER A 90 -17.95 9.69 22.72
C SER A 90 -19.33 9.73 22.02
N TRP A 91 -19.55 10.66 21.09
CA TRP A 91 -20.79 10.67 20.30
C TRP A 91 -20.90 9.49 19.33
N SER A 92 -19.81 9.12 18.64
CA SER A 92 -19.77 7.98 17.71
C SER A 92 -20.08 6.64 18.39
N GLU A 93 -19.92 6.59 19.71
CA GLU A 93 -20.14 5.40 20.54
C GLU A 93 -21.47 5.45 21.30
N GLY A 94 -22.31 6.45 21.04
CA GLY A 94 -23.62 6.62 21.68
C GLY A 94 -23.56 7.14 23.13
N GLU A 95 -22.41 7.64 23.60
CA GLU A 95 -22.25 8.14 24.98
C GLU A 95 -22.73 9.60 25.15
N VAL A 96 -23.08 10.29 24.05
CA VAL A 96 -23.59 11.67 24.08
C VAL A 96 -25.11 11.63 23.88
N PRO A 97 -25.92 11.91 24.92
CA PRO A 97 -27.37 11.80 24.84
C PRO A 97 -27.97 12.92 23.98
N GLU A 98 -29.11 12.63 23.37
CA GLU A 98 -29.96 13.67 22.79
C GLU A 98 -30.58 14.52 23.91
N ALA A 99 -30.51 15.84 23.78
CA ALA A 99 -31.02 16.80 24.73
C ALA A 99 -32.19 17.58 24.11
N ALA A 100 -33.18 17.95 24.93
CA ALA A 100 -34.36 18.70 24.47
C ALA A 100 -34.05 20.15 24.04
N ALA A 101 -32.90 20.71 24.44
CA ALA A 101 -32.45 22.03 24.03
C ALA A 101 -30.90 22.08 24.05
N ILE A 102 -30.35 22.99 23.24
CA ILE A 102 -28.91 23.26 23.17
C ILE A 102 -28.46 23.99 24.45
N ALA A 103 -27.32 23.60 25.04
CA ALA A 103 -26.78 24.28 26.21
C ALA A 103 -26.35 25.73 25.92
N ASP A 104 -26.51 26.65 26.89
CA ASP A 104 -26.29 28.10 26.71
C ASP A 104 -24.97 28.47 26.02
N PHE A 105 -23.84 27.85 26.41
CA PHE A 105 -22.52 28.16 25.82
C PHE A 105 -22.37 27.64 24.38
N ALA A 106 -23.08 26.57 24.04
CA ALA A 106 -23.14 26.03 22.69
C ALA A 106 -24.09 26.87 21.83
N ALA A 107 -25.25 27.25 22.37
CA ALA A 107 -26.21 28.14 21.74
C ALA A 107 -25.60 29.52 21.45
N GLU A 108 -24.88 30.13 22.40
CA GLU A 108 -24.19 31.41 22.22
C GLU A 108 -23.13 31.32 21.10
N TRP A 109 -22.35 30.23 21.06
CA TRP A 109 -21.36 30.06 20.01
C TRP A 109 -21.98 29.79 18.64
N LEU A 110 -22.99 28.93 18.57
CA LEU A 110 -23.72 28.63 17.33
C LEU A 110 -24.48 29.85 16.84
N ALA A 111 -25.12 30.64 17.72
CA ALA A 111 -25.74 31.91 17.38
C ALA A 111 -24.70 32.94 16.92
N GLY A 112 -23.51 32.96 17.53
CA GLY A 112 -22.38 33.78 17.05
C GLY A 112 -21.84 33.32 15.69
N ARG A 113 -21.82 32.01 15.42
CA ARG A 113 -21.41 31.43 14.13
C ARG A 113 -22.49 31.69 13.08
N ALA A 114 -23.76 31.52 13.41
CA ALA A 114 -24.90 31.84 12.57
C ALA A 114 -24.99 33.34 12.32
N ALA A 115 -24.67 34.20 13.30
CA ALA A 115 -24.60 35.64 13.11
C ALA A 115 -23.38 36.05 12.27
N ARG A 116 -22.23 35.36 12.38
CA ARG A 116 -21.08 35.58 11.49
C ARG A 116 -21.34 35.04 10.08
N ALA A 117 -21.90 33.85 9.94
CA ALA A 117 -22.33 33.27 8.69
C ALA A 117 -23.43 34.13 8.05
N ALA A 118 -24.37 34.64 8.84
CA ALA A 118 -25.37 35.62 8.42
C ALA A 118 -24.75 37.00 8.18
N LYS A 119 -23.62 37.38 8.78
CA LYS A 119 -22.89 38.62 8.46
C LYS A 119 -21.97 38.45 7.25
N THR A 120 -21.59 37.22 6.92
CA THR A 120 -20.88 36.81 5.70
C THR A 120 -21.87 36.55 4.54
N ALA A 121 -23.10 36.13 4.84
CA ALA A 121 -24.20 35.92 3.90
C ALA A 121 -25.06 37.19 3.71
N ALA A 122 -25.23 38.01 4.76
CA ALA A 122 -25.82 39.36 4.68
C ALA A 122 -24.78 40.46 4.47
N ALA A 123 -23.48 40.14 4.52
CA ALA A 123 -22.58 40.70 3.53
C ALA A 123 -22.96 40.04 2.21
N ALA A 124 -24.09 40.47 1.65
CA ALA A 124 -24.33 40.31 0.23
C ALA A 124 -23.00 40.67 -0.46
N PRO A 125 -22.56 39.92 -1.48
CA PRO A 125 -21.57 40.49 -2.38
C PRO A 125 -22.17 41.82 -2.77
N ARG A 126 -21.60 42.93 -2.28
CA ARG A 126 -21.92 44.22 -2.86
C ARG A 126 -21.48 44.00 -4.28
N THR A 127 -22.43 43.81 -5.19
CA THR A 127 -22.18 43.86 -6.62
C THR A 127 -21.29 45.08 -6.76
N PRO A 128 -20.01 44.93 -7.14
CA PRO A 128 -19.10 46.05 -7.14
C PRO A 128 -19.84 47.13 -7.91
N SER A 129 -19.98 48.32 -7.34
CA SER A 129 -20.65 49.40 -8.04
C SER A 129 -20.03 49.50 -9.43
N ALA A 130 -20.78 49.92 -10.45
CA ALA A 130 -20.24 50.06 -11.80
C ALA A 130 -18.88 50.82 -11.79
N ALA A 131 -18.74 51.80 -10.89
CA ALA A 131 -17.49 52.50 -10.62
C ALA A 131 -16.35 51.61 -10.06
N THR A 132 -16.61 50.71 -9.11
CA THR A 132 -15.61 49.75 -8.58
C THR A 132 -15.22 48.70 -9.62
N ALA A 133 -16.17 48.23 -10.44
CA ALA A 133 -15.90 47.31 -11.54
C ALA A 133 -15.03 47.96 -12.62
N GLU A 134 -15.33 49.22 -12.96
CA GLU A 134 -14.55 50.00 -13.92
C GLU A 134 -13.15 50.35 -13.38
N GLN A 135 -13.04 50.71 -12.10
CA GLN A 135 -11.74 50.96 -11.47
C GLN A 135 -10.86 49.69 -11.45
N ARG A 136 -11.45 48.52 -11.19
CA ARG A 136 -10.75 47.24 -11.33
C ARG A 136 -10.31 47.02 -12.77
N ARG A 137 -11.21 47.24 -13.74
CA ARG A 137 -10.90 47.09 -15.16
C ARG A 137 -9.73 47.95 -15.58
N ALA A 138 -9.69 49.21 -15.14
CA ALA A 138 -8.59 50.13 -15.39
C ALA A 138 -7.27 49.66 -14.75
N ARG A 139 -7.29 49.16 -13.50
CA ARG A 139 -6.08 48.61 -12.83
C ARG A 139 -5.55 47.36 -13.54
N VAL A 140 -6.44 46.45 -13.91
CA VAL A 140 -6.09 45.26 -14.69
C VAL A 140 -5.52 45.66 -16.04
N GLY A 141 -6.17 46.58 -16.76
CA GLY A 141 -5.71 47.06 -18.06
C GLY A 141 -4.32 47.69 -18.00
N ALA A 142 -4.06 48.54 -17.00
CA ALA A 142 -2.73 49.13 -16.77
C ALA A 142 -1.68 48.05 -16.47
N GLY A 143 -1.98 47.11 -15.57
CA GLY A 143 -1.05 46.02 -15.25
C GLY A 143 -0.77 45.10 -16.44
N LEU A 144 -1.78 44.78 -17.25
CA LEU A 144 -1.60 43.99 -18.47
C LEU A 144 -0.79 44.73 -19.52
N ALA A 145 -0.93 46.06 -19.65
CA ALA A 145 -0.09 46.86 -20.54
C ALA A 145 1.38 46.85 -20.10
N ASP A 146 1.65 46.98 -18.80
CA ASP A 146 3.01 46.89 -18.25
C ASP A 146 3.61 45.48 -18.44
N LEU A 147 2.79 44.44 -18.27
CA LEU A 147 3.18 43.05 -18.55
C LEU A 147 3.55 42.88 -20.02
N ASP A 148 2.76 43.44 -20.93
CA ASP A 148 2.94 43.30 -22.36
C ASP A 148 4.26 43.94 -22.84
N ILE A 149 4.56 45.14 -22.33
CA ILE A 149 5.86 45.80 -22.53
C ILE A 149 7.00 44.92 -22.02
N TRP A 150 6.84 44.36 -20.81
CA TRP A 150 7.86 43.49 -20.23
C TRP A 150 8.09 42.22 -21.06
N LEU A 151 7.02 41.56 -21.55
CA LEU A 151 7.09 40.39 -22.42
C LEU A 151 7.80 40.72 -23.74
N GLY A 152 7.46 41.85 -24.35
CA GLY A 152 8.10 42.37 -25.55
C GLY A 152 9.58 42.64 -25.35
N ASP A 153 9.97 43.27 -24.23
CA ASP A 153 11.37 43.53 -23.89
C ASP A 153 12.19 42.25 -23.69
N GLN A 154 11.59 41.20 -23.09
CA GLN A 154 12.24 39.89 -22.97
C GLN A 154 12.50 39.28 -24.35
N CYS A 155 11.52 39.33 -25.25
CA CYS A 155 11.65 38.81 -26.61
C CYS A 155 12.60 39.65 -27.49
N ARG A 156 12.66 40.97 -27.27
CA ARG A 156 13.55 41.88 -28.00
C ARG A 156 15.01 41.68 -27.62
N THR A 157 15.28 41.56 -26.33
CA THR A 157 16.63 41.34 -25.78
C THR A 157 17.13 39.92 -26.04
N GLY A 158 16.22 38.95 -25.98
CA GLY A 158 16.46 37.52 -26.17
C GLY A 158 16.32 36.72 -24.87
N LEU A 159 15.57 35.62 -24.91
CA LEU A 159 15.27 34.75 -23.78
C LEU A 159 16.53 34.08 -23.19
N ALA A 160 17.61 33.96 -23.95
CA ALA A 160 18.87 33.44 -23.43
C ALA A 160 19.51 34.36 -22.37
N GLN A 161 19.18 35.66 -22.41
CA GLN A 161 19.66 36.68 -21.47
C GLN A 161 18.60 37.06 -20.42
N ALA A 162 17.40 36.49 -20.50
CA ALA A 162 16.31 36.79 -19.57
C ALA A 162 16.60 36.19 -18.18
N ASP A 163 16.35 36.98 -17.13
CA ASP A 163 16.38 36.46 -15.76
C ASP A 163 15.15 35.57 -15.52
N ARG A 164 15.39 34.26 -15.61
CA ARG A 164 14.38 33.21 -15.39
C ARG A 164 14.35 32.68 -13.95
N SER A 165 14.97 33.40 -13.01
CA SER A 165 14.94 33.00 -11.60
C SER A 165 13.52 33.08 -11.04
N TYR A 166 13.21 32.23 -10.07
CA TYR A 166 11.94 32.29 -9.34
C TYR A 166 11.64 33.70 -8.82
N ARG A 167 12.68 34.40 -8.33
CA ARG A 167 12.55 35.75 -7.79
C ARG A 167 12.13 36.77 -8.86
N ALA A 168 12.69 36.68 -10.07
CA ALA A 168 12.35 37.59 -11.16
C ALA A 168 10.88 37.42 -11.59
N LEU A 169 10.43 36.18 -11.80
CA LEU A 169 9.06 35.89 -12.18
C LEU A 169 8.06 36.17 -11.04
N GLU A 170 8.40 35.88 -9.79
CA GLU A 170 7.56 36.23 -8.63
C GLU A 170 7.41 37.75 -8.48
N ALA A 171 8.43 38.55 -8.79
CA ALA A 171 8.32 40.00 -8.77
C ALA A 171 7.29 40.51 -9.79
N VAL A 172 7.24 39.91 -10.99
CA VAL A 172 6.21 40.21 -12.00
C VAL A 172 4.84 39.73 -11.51
N ALA A 173 4.76 38.52 -10.95
CA ALA A 173 3.52 37.95 -10.42
C ALA A 173 2.93 38.80 -9.28
N ALA A 174 3.75 39.32 -8.38
CA ALA A 174 3.34 40.22 -7.30
C ALA A 174 2.69 41.50 -7.86
N ARG A 175 3.29 42.11 -8.90
CA ARG A 175 2.68 43.26 -9.59
C ARG A 175 1.32 42.91 -10.22
N MET A 176 1.15 41.69 -10.71
CA MET A 176 -0.15 41.24 -11.25
C MET A 176 -1.20 41.05 -10.15
N VAL A 177 -0.81 40.65 -8.93
CA VAL A 177 -1.71 40.66 -7.78
C VAL A 177 -2.15 42.09 -7.45
N ASP A 178 -1.21 43.03 -7.42
CA ASP A 178 -1.49 44.45 -7.16
C ASP A 178 -2.39 45.07 -8.25
N ALA A 179 -2.21 44.65 -9.50
CA ALA A 179 -3.05 45.01 -10.64
C ALA A 179 -4.43 44.32 -10.65
N GLN A 180 -4.72 43.45 -9.68
CA GLN A 180 -5.96 42.66 -9.58
C GLN A 180 -6.16 41.63 -10.71
N ALA A 181 -5.07 41.07 -11.23
CA ALA A 181 -5.03 40.00 -12.22
C ALA A 181 -4.45 38.69 -11.63
N PRO A 182 -5.12 38.06 -10.64
CA PRO A 182 -4.57 36.92 -9.93
C PRO A 182 -4.40 35.66 -10.79
N GLY A 183 -5.16 35.51 -11.88
CA GLY A 183 -4.99 34.40 -12.82
C GLY A 183 -3.65 34.47 -13.56
N ILE A 184 -3.24 35.67 -13.95
CA ILE A 184 -1.93 35.94 -14.56
C ILE A 184 -0.80 35.74 -13.55
N ALA A 185 -0.98 36.23 -12.33
CA ALA A 185 -0.02 36.00 -11.24
C ALA A 185 0.22 34.50 -10.99
N ASN A 186 -0.86 33.71 -11.00
CA ASN A 186 -0.75 32.26 -10.82
C ASN A 186 -0.04 31.58 -12.01
N ALA A 187 -0.33 31.99 -13.24
CA ALA A 187 0.36 31.48 -14.43
C ALA A 187 1.88 31.74 -14.37
N LEU A 188 2.30 32.94 -13.96
CA LEU A 188 3.72 33.28 -13.80
C LEU A 188 4.41 32.47 -12.69
N ARG A 189 3.71 32.20 -11.57
CA ARG A 189 4.23 31.36 -10.49
C ARG A 189 4.42 29.91 -10.92
N GLN A 190 3.45 29.36 -11.63
CA GLN A 190 3.54 27.99 -12.16
C GLN A 190 4.65 27.88 -13.21
N LEU A 191 4.78 28.89 -14.08
CA LEU A 191 5.88 29.00 -15.04
C LEU A 191 7.25 29.00 -14.34
N ALA A 192 7.41 29.77 -13.26
CA ALA A 192 8.65 29.83 -12.48
C ALA A 192 9.07 28.47 -11.91
N ARG A 193 8.09 27.64 -11.51
CA ARG A 193 8.34 26.27 -11.03
C ARG A 193 8.77 25.34 -12.18
N ASN A 194 8.15 25.47 -13.35
CA ASN A 194 8.36 24.57 -14.48
C ASN A 194 9.67 24.84 -15.26
N VAL A 195 10.01 26.11 -15.49
CA VAL A 195 11.17 26.53 -16.32
C VAL A 195 12.52 26.07 -15.74
N VAL A 196 12.61 25.92 -14.42
CA VAL A 196 13.84 25.48 -13.75
C VAL A 196 14.09 23.98 -13.94
N LEU A 197 13.02 23.18 -14.04
CA LEU A 197 13.08 21.72 -14.00
C LEU A 197 13.04 21.07 -15.39
N ARG A 198 12.65 21.81 -16.43
CA ARG A 198 12.39 21.29 -17.78
C ARG A 198 13.54 21.59 -18.76
N PRO A 199 14.05 20.60 -19.52
CA PRO A 199 15.11 20.84 -20.52
C PRO A 199 14.61 21.66 -21.72
N ASP A 200 13.32 21.56 -22.04
CA ASP A 200 12.60 22.31 -23.10
C ASP A 200 12.12 23.69 -22.64
N TRP A 201 12.75 24.26 -21.60
CA TRP A 201 12.36 25.54 -21.03
C TRP A 201 12.23 26.71 -22.03
N PRO A 202 13.02 26.85 -23.12
CA PRO A 202 12.84 27.97 -24.04
C PRO A 202 11.49 27.94 -24.74
N THR A 203 11.08 26.75 -25.17
CA THR A 203 9.78 26.50 -25.81
C THR A 203 8.65 26.77 -24.83
N LEU A 204 8.75 26.24 -23.61
CA LEU A 204 7.75 26.43 -22.57
C LEU A 204 7.60 27.91 -22.18
N LEU A 205 8.72 28.63 -22.05
CA LEU A 205 8.73 30.05 -21.71
C LEU A 205 8.10 30.90 -22.83
N LEU A 206 8.50 30.69 -24.08
CA LEU A 206 7.93 31.40 -25.22
C LEU A 206 6.43 31.15 -25.37
N ARG A 207 5.97 29.90 -25.21
CA ARG A 207 4.55 29.54 -25.27
C ARG A 207 3.71 30.24 -24.19
N GLU A 208 4.19 30.25 -22.95
CA GLU A 208 3.46 30.93 -21.87
C GLU A 208 3.49 32.45 -22.06
N TYR A 209 4.62 33.03 -22.50
CA TYR A 209 4.68 34.45 -22.84
C TYR A 209 3.70 34.82 -23.96
N ALA A 210 3.65 34.02 -25.02
CA ALA A 210 2.72 34.21 -26.13
C ALA A 210 1.25 34.11 -25.67
N ARG A 211 0.91 33.16 -24.80
CA ARG A 211 -0.43 33.05 -24.20
C ARG A 211 -0.79 34.25 -23.33
N LEU A 212 0.16 34.75 -22.53
CA LEU A 212 -0.03 35.93 -21.70
C LEU A 212 -0.21 37.20 -22.54
N HIS A 213 0.58 37.35 -23.60
CA HIS A 213 0.41 38.40 -24.61
C HIS A 213 -0.98 38.32 -25.25
N LEU A 214 -1.41 37.13 -25.69
CA LEU A 214 -2.74 36.92 -26.25
C LEU A 214 -3.86 37.30 -25.27
N LEU A 215 -3.72 36.99 -23.96
CA LEU A 215 -4.67 37.43 -22.92
C LEU A 215 -4.70 38.96 -22.77
N ALA A 216 -3.54 39.61 -22.77
CA ALA A 216 -3.43 41.06 -22.67
C ALA A 216 -4.08 41.75 -23.87
N THR A 217 -3.82 41.26 -25.09
CA THR A 217 -4.44 41.75 -26.32
C THR A 217 -5.95 41.51 -26.33
N ALA A 218 -6.42 40.32 -25.91
CA ALA A 218 -7.84 40.04 -25.79
C ALA A 218 -8.54 40.94 -24.76
N HIS A 219 -7.89 41.25 -23.63
CA HIS A 219 -8.43 42.19 -22.64
C HIS A 219 -8.52 43.62 -23.18
N ARG A 220 -7.53 44.07 -23.95
CA ARG A 220 -7.52 45.38 -24.62
C ARG A 220 -8.74 45.55 -25.55
N HIS A 221 -9.18 44.45 -26.17
CA HIS A 221 -10.31 44.40 -27.08
C HIS A 221 -11.58 43.78 -26.48
N LEU A 222 -11.67 43.70 -25.14
CA LEU A 222 -12.70 42.91 -24.44
C LEU A 222 -14.14 43.26 -24.84
N ASP A 223 -14.44 44.53 -25.15
CA ASP A 223 -15.79 44.98 -25.55
C ASP A 223 -16.15 44.62 -27.00
N ARG A 224 -15.17 44.24 -27.81
CA ARG A 224 -15.35 43.79 -29.20
C ARG A 224 -15.46 42.28 -29.33
N LEU A 225 -15.11 41.54 -28.27
CA LEU A 225 -15.18 40.09 -28.27
C LEU A 225 -16.63 39.62 -28.11
N PRO A 226 -16.99 38.45 -28.67
CA PRO A 226 -18.25 37.78 -28.35
C PRO A 226 -18.42 37.65 -26.83
N PRO A 227 -19.65 37.79 -26.28
CA PRO A 227 -19.89 37.80 -24.83
C PRO A 227 -19.27 36.60 -24.09
N ASP A 228 -19.39 35.42 -24.68
CA ASP A 228 -18.89 34.16 -24.12
C ASP A 228 -17.35 34.11 -24.10
N LEU A 229 -16.69 34.56 -25.18
CA LEU A 229 -15.23 34.68 -25.21
C LEU A 229 -14.74 35.75 -24.23
N ALA A 230 -15.44 36.88 -24.12
CA ALA A 230 -15.14 37.92 -23.13
C ALA A 230 -15.26 37.41 -21.69
N ALA A 231 -16.22 36.52 -21.41
CA ALA A 231 -16.34 35.85 -20.11
C ALA A 231 -15.16 34.91 -19.83
N ARG A 232 -14.65 34.18 -20.84
CA ARG A 232 -13.42 33.37 -20.72
C ARG A 232 -12.19 34.21 -20.44
N VAL A 233 -11.99 35.31 -21.17
CA VAL A 233 -10.87 36.25 -20.93
C VAL A 233 -10.90 36.76 -19.49
N ARG A 234 -12.07 37.18 -18.99
CA ARG A 234 -12.25 37.59 -17.59
C ARG A 234 -11.89 36.47 -16.61
N THR A 235 -12.28 35.24 -16.90
CA THR A 235 -11.98 34.06 -16.07
C THR A 235 -10.48 33.79 -16.00
N HIS A 236 -9.77 33.78 -17.13
CA HIS A 236 -8.33 33.53 -17.18
C HIS A 236 -7.51 34.65 -16.52
N ILE A 237 -7.96 35.90 -16.58
CA ILE A 237 -7.33 37.02 -15.86
C ILE A 237 -7.59 36.93 -14.34
N GLY A 238 -8.72 36.33 -13.94
CA GLY A 238 -9.12 36.17 -12.55
C GLY A 238 -10.08 37.25 -12.05
N TYR A 239 -10.98 37.73 -12.91
CA TYR A 239 -12.13 38.52 -12.45
C TYR A 239 -13.02 37.67 -11.54
N PRO A 240 -13.47 38.20 -10.39
CA PRO A 240 -14.28 37.45 -9.45
C PRO A 240 -15.67 37.23 -10.04
N LEU A 241 -16.09 35.97 -10.05
CA LEU A 241 -17.46 35.56 -10.35
C LEU A 241 -17.88 34.58 -9.25
N THR A 242 -18.86 34.97 -8.44
CA THR A 242 -19.24 34.19 -7.26
C THR A 242 -20.16 33.03 -7.65
N ALA A 243 -20.16 31.99 -6.82
CA ALA A 243 -21.01 30.83 -7.04
C ALA A 243 -22.51 31.19 -7.02
N GLU A 244 -22.90 32.15 -6.19
CA GLU A 244 -24.27 32.66 -6.12
C GLU A 244 -24.68 33.35 -7.42
N THR A 245 -23.81 34.21 -7.98
CA THR A 245 -24.08 34.87 -9.27
C THR A 245 -24.22 33.86 -10.40
N VAL A 246 -23.37 32.83 -10.45
CA VAL A 246 -23.49 31.77 -11.47
C VAL A 246 -24.82 31.03 -11.34
N ARG A 247 -25.22 30.64 -10.12
CA ARG A 247 -26.51 29.96 -9.90
C ARG A 247 -27.72 30.84 -10.24
N ALA A 248 -27.62 32.15 -10.03
CA ALA A 248 -28.71 33.09 -10.31
C ALA A 248 -28.82 33.45 -11.80
N ASP A 249 -27.69 33.69 -12.47
CA ASP A 249 -27.66 34.27 -13.81
C ASP A 249 -27.53 33.22 -14.92
N GLN A 250 -27.07 32.01 -14.61
CA GLN A 250 -26.87 30.95 -15.59
C GLN A 250 -28.01 29.92 -15.50
N PRO A 251 -28.66 29.57 -16.63
CA PRO A 251 -29.75 28.61 -16.61
C PRO A 251 -29.25 27.23 -16.16
N PRO A 252 -30.03 26.50 -15.34
CA PRO A 252 -29.67 25.16 -14.94
C PRO A 252 -29.76 24.21 -16.12
N ILE A 253 -28.83 23.26 -16.18
CA ILE A 253 -28.90 22.10 -17.07
C ILE A 253 -29.16 20.88 -16.21
N ARG A 254 -30.38 20.35 -16.32
CA ARG A 254 -30.76 19.09 -15.68
C ARG A 254 -30.27 17.91 -16.52
N ASP A 255 -29.58 16.99 -15.88
CA ASP A 255 -29.21 15.69 -16.46
C ASP A 255 -29.02 14.68 -15.32
N ASN A 256 -28.83 13.41 -15.69
CA ASN A 256 -28.28 12.41 -14.81
C ASN A 256 -26.76 12.40 -14.98
N TRP A 257 -26.06 13.02 -14.04
CA TRP A 257 -24.62 13.28 -14.14
C TRP A 257 -23.83 12.08 -13.61
N LEU A 258 -23.13 11.38 -14.51
CA LEU A 258 -22.21 10.30 -14.14
C LEU A 258 -20.93 10.91 -13.56
N VAL A 259 -20.55 10.51 -12.36
CA VAL A 259 -19.24 10.83 -11.77
C VAL A 259 -18.22 9.85 -12.34
N LEU A 260 -17.40 10.33 -13.29
CA LEU A 260 -16.48 9.48 -14.05
C LEU A 260 -15.08 9.42 -13.45
N ALA A 261 -14.61 10.50 -12.83
CA ALA A 261 -13.27 10.57 -12.29
C ALA A 261 -13.14 11.63 -11.20
N ARG A 262 -12.15 11.46 -10.32
CA ARG A 262 -11.81 12.44 -9.29
C ARG A 262 -10.30 12.49 -9.09
N ARG A 263 -9.75 13.70 -8.92
CA ARG A 263 -8.35 13.91 -8.59
C ARG A 263 -8.22 14.98 -7.53
N THR A 264 -7.41 14.72 -6.51
CA THR A 264 -7.06 15.68 -5.47
C THR A 264 -5.59 16.04 -5.60
N THR A 265 -5.29 17.33 -5.62
CA THR A 265 -3.92 17.86 -5.63
C THR A 265 -3.70 18.74 -4.40
N GLU A 266 -2.48 18.81 -3.90
CA GLU A 266 -2.10 19.68 -2.79
C GLU A 266 -1.02 20.67 -3.26
N GLU A 267 -1.25 21.97 -3.01
CA GLU A 267 -0.26 23.02 -3.20
C GLU A 267 -0.28 23.98 -2.01
N ASP A 268 0.85 24.19 -1.32
CA ASP A 268 0.96 25.16 -0.21
C ASP A 268 -0.16 25.03 0.84
N ARG A 269 -0.50 23.78 1.21
CA ARG A 269 -1.61 23.38 2.11
C ARG A 269 -3.02 23.63 1.57
N LEU A 270 -3.16 24.05 0.33
CA LEU A 270 -4.42 24.12 -0.39
C LEU A 270 -4.65 22.80 -1.14
N HIS A 271 -5.64 22.05 -0.69
CA HIS A 271 -6.13 20.85 -1.35
C HIS A 271 -7.19 21.24 -2.36
N THR A 272 -7.01 20.86 -3.63
CA THR A 272 -7.98 21.10 -4.70
C THR A 272 -8.49 19.76 -5.22
N ARG A 273 -9.80 19.55 -5.17
CA ARG A 273 -10.47 18.36 -5.71
C ARG A 273 -11.17 18.72 -7.01
N ARG A 274 -10.78 18.05 -8.09
CA ARG A 274 -11.43 18.10 -9.40
C ARG A 274 -12.27 16.85 -9.56
N THR A 275 -13.54 17.00 -9.91
CA THR A 275 -14.46 15.90 -10.20
C THR A 275 -15.05 16.09 -11.59
N TRP A 276 -14.80 15.13 -12.48
CA TRP A 276 -15.29 15.15 -13.85
C TRP A 276 -16.60 14.39 -13.95
N LEU A 277 -17.58 15.04 -14.57
CA LEU A 277 -18.93 14.53 -14.76
C LEU A 277 -19.27 14.49 -16.25
N LEU A 278 -20.10 13.53 -16.63
CA LEU A 278 -20.67 13.45 -17.96
C LEU A 278 -22.19 13.32 -17.87
N GLY A 279 -22.92 14.19 -18.56
CA GLY A 279 -24.37 14.11 -18.64
C GLY A 279 -24.81 12.88 -19.44
N ARG A 280 -25.63 12.01 -18.85
CA ARG A 280 -26.08 10.76 -19.49
C ARG A 280 -26.88 11.02 -20.77
N VAL A 281 -27.73 12.04 -20.75
CA VAL A 281 -28.65 12.37 -21.85
C VAL A 281 -28.02 13.40 -22.79
N THR A 282 -27.39 14.43 -22.24
CA THR A 282 -26.83 15.54 -23.03
C THR A 282 -25.46 15.24 -23.63
N GLY A 283 -24.73 14.24 -23.11
CA GLY A 283 -23.34 13.98 -23.48
C GLY A 283 -22.38 15.11 -23.07
N ARG A 284 -22.83 16.06 -22.24
CA ARG A 284 -22.06 17.25 -21.89
C ARG A 284 -21.08 16.97 -20.75
N TRP A 285 -19.85 17.41 -20.90
CA TRP A 285 -18.86 17.39 -19.82
C TRP A 285 -19.13 18.50 -18.80
N ALA A 286 -18.87 18.20 -17.52
CA ALA A 286 -18.81 19.19 -16.45
C ALA A 286 -17.63 18.90 -15.50
N LEU A 287 -17.06 19.97 -14.94
CA LEU A 287 -15.99 19.92 -13.96
C LEU A 287 -16.41 20.65 -12.68
N ILE A 288 -16.48 19.92 -11.57
CA ILE A 288 -16.64 20.50 -10.24
C ILE A 288 -15.25 20.67 -9.62
N VAL A 289 -14.97 21.87 -9.11
CA VAL A 289 -13.70 22.21 -8.47
C VAL A 289 -13.96 22.67 -7.04
N ASP A 290 -13.53 21.86 -6.07
CA ASP A 290 -13.60 22.17 -4.65
C ASP A 290 -12.22 22.51 -4.10
N HIS A 291 -12.17 23.41 -3.13
CA HIS A 291 -10.93 23.81 -2.45
C HIS A 291 -11.07 23.62 -0.94
N SER A 292 -10.00 23.17 -0.29
CA SER A 292 -9.91 23.02 1.16
C SER A 292 -8.53 23.39 1.67
N PHE A 293 -8.44 24.12 2.78
CA PHE A 293 -7.15 24.56 3.33
C PHE A 293 -6.77 23.73 4.57
N GLY A 294 -5.53 23.27 4.61
CA GLY A 294 -4.93 22.54 5.71
C GLY A 294 -5.08 21.02 5.64
N ALA A 295 -6.26 20.51 5.30
CA ALA A 295 -6.55 19.09 5.14
C ALA A 295 -7.48 18.84 3.95
N PRO A 296 -7.45 17.65 3.31
CA PRO A 296 -8.30 17.31 2.16
C PRO A 296 -9.75 16.99 2.57
N SER A 297 -10.40 17.91 3.29
CA SER A 297 -11.80 17.80 3.68
C SER A 297 -12.67 18.61 2.73
N PHE A 298 -13.52 17.94 1.96
CA PHE A 298 -14.34 18.55 0.93
C PHE A 298 -15.83 18.32 1.20
N PRO A 299 -16.73 19.19 0.72
CA PRO A 299 -18.17 18.98 0.85
C PRO A 299 -18.60 17.62 0.29
N ALA A 300 -19.53 16.95 0.98
CA ALA A 300 -20.11 15.67 0.58
C ALA A 300 -21.10 15.79 -0.60
N GLU A 301 -21.06 16.91 -1.32
CA GLU A 301 -22.02 17.23 -2.35
C GLU A 301 -21.86 16.38 -3.61
N ALA A 302 -20.62 16.04 -3.98
CA ALA A 302 -20.32 15.21 -5.14
C ALA A 302 -20.29 13.72 -4.76
N PRO A 303 -21.10 12.85 -5.40
CA PRO A 303 -20.99 11.40 -5.26
C PRO A 303 -19.58 10.90 -5.61
N THR A 304 -19.21 9.71 -5.15
CA THR A 304 -17.95 9.06 -5.53
C THR A 304 -17.98 8.63 -7.00
N PRO A 305 -16.82 8.49 -7.67
CA PRO A 305 -16.76 7.89 -9.00
C PRO A 305 -17.51 6.55 -9.08
N GLY A 306 -18.13 6.27 -10.22
CA GLY A 306 -19.02 5.09 -10.41
C GLY A 306 -20.48 5.32 -10.00
N TRP A 307 -20.80 6.51 -9.47
CA TRP A 307 -22.16 6.90 -9.12
C TRP A 307 -22.68 7.99 -10.06
N GLN A 308 -23.99 8.08 -10.17
CA GLN A 308 -24.71 9.07 -10.95
C GLN A 308 -25.75 9.79 -10.08
N LEU A 309 -26.11 11.02 -10.46
CA LEU A 309 -27.05 11.86 -9.72
C LEU A 309 -27.92 12.68 -10.68
N ASP A 310 -29.24 12.59 -10.52
CA ASP A 310 -30.20 13.50 -11.19
C ASP A 310 -30.19 14.86 -10.49
N ALA A 311 -29.64 15.86 -11.18
CA ALA A 311 -29.44 17.19 -10.62
C ALA A 311 -29.29 18.25 -11.71
N ASP A 312 -29.54 19.50 -11.31
CA ASP A 312 -29.19 20.67 -12.07
C ASP A 312 -27.70 21.00 -11.91
N LEU A 313 -27.04 21.36 -13.02
CA LEU A 313 -25.75 22.03 -13.00
C LEU A 313 -25.84 23.43 -13.61
N HIS A 314 -25.24 24.41 -12.94
CA HIS A 314 -25.05 25.76 -13.45
C HIS A 314 -23.60 25.93 -13.92
N PHE A 315 -23.42 26.18 -15.21
CA PHE A 315 -22.09 26.32 -15.80
C PHE A 315 -21.58 27.76 -15.67
N TYR A 316 -20.29 27.92 -15.44
CA TYR A 316 -19.65 29.22 -15.54
C TYR A 316 -19.73 29.72 -17.01
N PRO A 317 -20.05 31.00 -17.23
CA PRO A 317 -20.20 31.55 -18.58
C PRO A 317 -18.90 31.46 -19.37
N GLY A 318 -19.02 31.17 -20.67
CA GLY A 318 -17.87 30.97 -21.54
C GLY A 318 -18.23 30.26 -22.84
N SER A 319 -17.34 30.36 -23.83
CA SER A 319 -17.48 29.76 -25.17
C SER A 319 -17.32 28.24 -25.18
N ALA A 320 -16.47 27.69 -24.30
CA ALA A 320 -16.38 26.26 -23.98
C ALA A 320 -16.60 26.01 -22.47
N PRO A 321 -17.85 26.12 -21.97
CA PRO A 321 -18.14 26.13 -20.55
C PRO A 321 -18.05 24.71 -19.95
N LEU A 322 -16.96 24.45 -19.22
CA LEU A 322 -16.70 23.18 -18.55
C LEU A 322 -16.93 23.23 -17.03
N ARG A 323 -16.48 24.29 -16.35
CA ARG A 323 -16.63 24.42 -14.89
C ARG A 323 -18.10 24.63 -14.54
N ALA A 324 -18.60 23.89 -13.56
CA ALA A 324 -19.99 23.97 -13.12
C ALA A 324 -20.14 23.97 -11.59
N LEU A 325 -21.36 24.22 -11.13
CA LEU A 325 -21.79 24.17 -9.74
C LEU A 325 -23.05 23.33 -9.62
N TRP A 326 -23.17 22.59 -8.52
CA TRP A 326 -24.41 21.91 -8.17
C TRP A 326 -25.55 22.90 -7.94
N GLY A 327 -26.71 22.60 -8.53
CA GLY A 327 -28.01 23.22 -8.30
C GLY A 327 -28.95 22.29 -7.52
N GLU A 328 -30.22 22.27 -7.89
CA GLU A 328 -31.23 21.40 -7.28
C GLU A 328 -30.95 19.92 -7.56
N ARG A 329 -31.28 19.04 -6.60
CA ARG A 329 -31.14 17.59 -6.72
C ARG A 329 -32.51 16.94 -6.72
N TYR A 330 -32.72 16.01 -7.63
CA TYR A 330 -34.01 15.36 -7.83
C TYR A 330 -34.04 13.89 -7.41
N GLY A 331 -32.96 13.39 -6.82
CA GLY A 331 -32.87 12.02 -6.30
C GLY A 331 -31.63 11.78 -5.44
N ALA A 332 -31.61 10.62 -4.78
CA ALA A 332 -30.40 10.13 -4.14
C ALA A 332 -29.39 9.64 -5.20
N PRO A 333 -28.08 9.75 -4.96
CA PRO A 333 -27.07 9.15 -5.83
C PRO A 333 -27.32 7.64 -6.00
N GLN A 334 -27.05 7.11 -7.19
CA GLN A 334 -27.15 5.68 -7.50
C GLN A 334 -25.90 5.20 -8.25
N PRO A 335 -25.46 3.94 -8.10
CA PRO A 335 -24.36 3.41 -8.92
C PRO A 335 -24.80 3.30 -10.39
N PHE A 336 -23.87 3.49 -11.32
CA PHE A 336 -24.08 3.18 -12.74
C PHE A 336 -23.20 2.01 -13.17
N THR A 337 -23.73 1.17 -14.06
CA THR A 337 -23.04 -0.02 -14.58
C THR A 337 -22.74 0.06 -16.07
N ALA A 338 -23.07 1.18 -16.72
CA ALA A 338 -22.78 1.40 -18.14
C ALA A 338 -22.59 2.89 -18.47
N LEU A 339 -21.64 3.15 -19.37
CA LEU A 339 -21.39 4.46 -19.97
C LEU A 339 -22.44 4.80 -21.04
N PRO A 340 -22.78 6.08 -21.24
CA PRO A 340 -23.80 6.50 -22.19
C PRO A 340 -23.36 6.30 -23.66
N PRO A 341 -24.28 5.93 -24.59
CA PRO A 341 -23.97 5.80 -26.02
C PRO A 341 -23.60 7.13 -26.71
N VAL A 342 -24.12 8.26 -26.21
CA VAL A 342 -24.00 9.59 -26.82
C VAL A 342 -22.59 10.20 -26.75
N ALA A 343 -21.68 9.63 -25.95
CA ALA A 343 -20.28 10.04 -25.96
C ALA A 343 -19.51 9.22 -26.99
N ALA A 344 -19.12 9.87 -28.10
CA ALA A 344 -18.16 9.30 -29.05
C ALA A 344 -16.86 9.02 -28.30
N GLY A 345 -16.37 7.79 -28.42
CA GLY A 345 -15.27 7.25 -27.59
C GLY A 345 -14.00 6.94 -28.35
N GLU A 346 -13.89 7.48 -29.57
CA GLU A 346 -12.75 7.28 -30.48
C GLU A 346 -11.77 8.44 -30.35
N ILE A 347 -10.50 8.14 -30.61
CA ILE A 347 -9.37 9.06 -30.52
C ILE A 347 -9.57 10.27 -31.42
N GLU A 348 -9.96 10.06 -32.68
CA GLU A 348 -10.13 11.16 -33.64
C GLU A 348 -11.27 12.09 -33.24
N ALA A 349 -12.39 11.53 -32.75
CA ALA A 349 -13.51 12.30 -32.24
C ALA A 349 -13.11 13.13 -31.01
N ALA A 350 -12.37 12.55 -30.07
CA ALA A 350 -11.86 13.24 -28.88
C ALA A 350 -10.89 14.38 -29.23
N LEU A 351 -9.98 14.16 -30.18
CA LEU A 351 -9.10 15.21 -30.70
C LEU A 351 -9.89 16.33 -31.38
N GLY A 352 -10.93 15.99 -32.15
CA GLY A 352 -11.83 16.95 -32.77
C GLY A 352 -12.62 17.78 -31.77
N GLU A 353 -13.08 17.19 -30.66
CA GLU A 353 -13.71 17.91 -29.55
C GLU A 353 -12.73 18.85 -28.85
N HIS A 354 -11.52 18.39 -28.56
CA HIS A 354 -10.48 19.24 -28.00
C HIS A 354 -10.14 20.42 -28.92
N ALA A 355 -9.98 20.18 -30.22
CA ALA A 355 -9.67 21.22 -31.20
C ALA A 355 -10.78 22.29 -31.28
N ARG A 356 -12.06 21.86 -31.25
CA ARG A 356 -13.20 22.79 -31.18
C ARG A 356 -13.19 23.60 -29.89
N ALA A 357 -13.05 22.95 -28.74
CA ALA A 357 -12.97 23.63 -27.45
C ALA A 357 -11.79 24.60 -27.37
N LEU A 358 -10.64 24.24 -27.95
CA LEU A 358 -9.46 25.10 -28.03
C LEU A 358 -9.66 26.29 -28.96
N GLY A 359 -10.38 26.10 -30.07
CA GLY A 359 -10.79 27.21 -30.94
C GLY A 359 -11.72 28.19 -30.23
N ASP A 360 -12.64 27.67 -29.41
CA ASP A 360 -13.56 28.47 -28.60
C ASP A 360 -12.86 29.18 -27.44
N ASP A 361 -11.87 28.56 -26.81
CA ASP A 361 -11.04 29.12 -25.73
C ASP A 361 -9.54 28.82 -25.95
N PRO A 362 -8.79 29.75 -26.57
CA PRO A 362 -7.37 29.61 -26.87
C PRO A 362 -6.45 29.32 -25.66
N TRP A 363 -6.92 29.65 -24.45
CA TRP A 363 -6.13 29.53 -23.22
C TRP A 363 -6.47 28.28 -22.41
N LEU A 364 -7.26 27.35 -22.95
CA LEU A 364 -7.47 26.04 -22.33
C LEU A 364 -6.12 25.40 -21.98
N ARG A 365 -6.05 24.68 -20.86
CA ARG A 365 -4.82 23.95 -20.45
C ARG A 365 -5.00 22.45 -20.55
N SER A 366 -6.23 21.98 -20.38
CA SER A 366 -6.62 20.59 -20.56
C SER A 366 -8.08 20.50 -21.00
N TRP A 367 -8.45 19.36 -21.57
CA TRP A 367 -9.83 19.02 -21.90
C TRP A 367 -10.13 17.57 -21.51
N PRO A 368 -11.30 17.27 -20.92
CA PRO A 368 -11.64 15.90 -20.57
C PRO A 368 -11.80 15.04 -21.82
N VAL A 369 -11.40 13.78 -21.70
CA VAL A 369 -11.50 12.78 -22.76
C VAL A 369 -12.07 11.49 -22.17
N LEU A 370 -12.98 10.88 -22.93
CA LEU A 370 -13.45 9.51 -22.72
C LEU A 370 -13.14 8.71 -23.98
N LEU A 371 -12.27 7.70 -23.86
CA LEU A 371 -11.99 6.73 -24.91
C LEU A 371 -12.60 5.39 -24.50
N ARG A 372 -13.34 4.69 -25.36
CA ARG A 372 -14.16 3.53 -24.92
C ARG A 372 -13.50 2.18 -25.05
N GLU A 373 -12.78 1.97 -26.14
CA GLU A 373 -12.23 0.66 -26.52
C GLU A 373 -10.74 0.82 -26.83
N VAL A 374 -9.96 1.24 -25.83
CA VAL A 374 -8.52 1.47 -25.99
C VAL A 374 -7.69 0.50 -25.17
N ILE A 375 -6.53 0.13 -25.72
CA ILE A 375 -5.57 -0.80 -25.16
C ILE A 375 -4.29 -0.02 -24.87
N PRO A 376 -3.80 0.02 -23.62
CA PRO A 376 -2.53 0.63 -23.29
C PRO A 376 -1.39 -0.18 -23.93
N ALA A 377 -0.45 0.51 -24.57
CA ALA A 377 0.67 -0.10 -25.27
C ALA A 377 1.98 0.65 -24.94
N ALA A 378 3.09 -0.10 -24.89
CA ALA A 378 4.43 0.45 -24.69
C ALA A 378 5.29 0.19 -25.92
N VAL A 379 5.85 1.25 -26.51
CA VAL A 379 6.73 1.21 -27.69
C VAL A 379 7.92 2.13 -27.44
N GLU A 380 9.15 1.60 -27.55
CA GLU A 380 10.40 2.37 -27.45
C GLU A 380 10.43 3.35 -26.25
N ASP A 381 10.10 2.83 -25.05
CA ASP A 381 10.04 3.56 -23.78
C ASP A 381 8.96 4.67 -23.69
N ARG A 382 8.04 4.74 -24.64
CA ARG A 382 6.86 5.61 -24.61
C ARG A 382 5.59 4.79 -24.44
N TRP A 383 4.63 5.40 -23.76
CA TRP A 383 3.32 4.80 -23.52
C TRP A 383 2.27 5.45 -24.37
N TYR A 384 1.36 4.61 -24.86
CA TYR A 384 0.25 4.98 -25.72
C TYR A 384 -1.02 4.31 -25.21
N VAL A 385 -2.15 4.84 -25.64
CA VAL A 385 -3.42 4.13 -25.65
C VAL A 385 -3.86 4.02 -27.10
N ALA A 386 -4.25 2.83 -27.53
CA ALA A 386 -4.50 2.52 -28.92
C ALA A 386 -5.85 1.83 -29.11
N GLU A 387 -6.54 2.18 -30.18
CA GLU A 387 -7.73 1.47 -30.65
C GLU A 387 -7.34 0.11 -31.24
N ALA A 388 -8.34 -0.72 -31.56
CA ALA A 388 -8.14 -2.08 -32.06
C ALA A 388 -7.37 -2.14 -33.40
N ASP A 389 -7.43 -1.07 -34.21
CA ASP A 389 -6.70 -0.94 -35.47
C ASP A 389 -5.26 -0.40 -35.30
N GLY A 390 -4.87 -0.06 -34.06
CA GLY A 390 -3.57 0.50 -33.72
C GLY A 390 -3.51 2.03 -33.70
N THR A 391 -4.58 2.74 -34.07
CA THR A 391 -4.68 4.20 -33.95
C THR A 391 -4.47 4.61 -32.51
N ALA A 392 -3.51 5.50 -32.22
CA ALA A 392 -2.98 5.70 -30.88
C ALA A 392 -2.75 7.16 -30.49
N LEU A 393 -2.92 7.42 -29.19
CA LEU A 393 -2.52 8.66 -28.52
C LEU A 393 -1.40 8.42 -27.53
N PRO A 394 -0.38 9.29 -27.49
CA PRO A 394 0.66 9.20 -26.48
C PRO A 394 0.10 9.59 -25.10
N LEU A 395 0.46 8.82 -24.08
CA LEU A 395 0.32 9.24 -22.71
C LEU A 395 1.38 10.30 -22.38
N THR A 396 1.04 11.22 -21.48
CA THR A 396 2.01 12.17 -20.90
C THR A 396 3.15 11.40 -20.22
N ARG A 397 4.35 11.98 -20.12
CA ARG A 397 5.43 11.29 -19.37
C ARG A 397 5.13 11.31 -17.88
N SER A 398 5.31 10.15 -17.25
CA SER A 398 5.14 9.96 -15.82
C SER A 398 6.46 9.59 -15.14
N ALA A 399 6.53 9.79 -13.82
CA ALA A 399 7.72 9.41 -13.04
C ALA A 399 7.86 7.89 -12.99
N GLU A 400 6.72 7.20 -12.90
CA GLU A 400 6.58 5.76 -12.93
C GLU A 400 5.74 5.33 -14.13
N ALA A 401 6.15 4.27 -14.82
CA ALA A 401 5.37 3.74 -15.93
C ALA A 401 3.97 3.28 -15.46
N PRO A 402 2.91 3.46 -16.28
CA PRO A 402 1.52 3.18 -15.91
C PRO A 402 1.16 1.68 -15.88
N TRP A 403 1.94 0.89 -15.14
CA TRP A 403 1.76 -0.55 -15.00
C TRP A 403 0.41 -0.92 -14.38
N GLY A 404 -0.17 -0.06 -13.55
CA GLY A 404 -1.53 -0.24 -13.02
C GLY A 404 -2.59 -0.27 -14.13
N LEU A 405 -2.54 0.70 -15.06
CA LEU A 405 -3.44 0.74 -16.23
C LEU A 405 -3.16 -0.44 -17.18
N PHE A 406 -1.88 -0.76 -17.43
CA PHE A 406 -1.51 -1.89 -18.29
C PHE A 406 -1.96 -3.24 -17.70
N GLY A 407 -1.91 -3.39 -16.38
CA GLY A 407 -2.40 -4.57 -15.66
C GLY A 407 -3.92 -4.68 -15.65
N LEU A 408 -4.61 -3.55 -15.50
CA LEU A 408 -6.06 -3.48 -15.56
C LEU A 408 -6.61 -3.90 -16.93
N SER A 409 -6.01 -3.43 -18.02
CA SER A 409 -6.36 -3.86 -19.39
C SER A 409 -5.88 -5.29 -19.67
N GLY A 410 -4.63 -5.56 -19.31
CA GLY A 410 -3.88 -6.76 -19.68
C GLY A 410 -4.02 -7.15 -21.15
N GLY A 411 -3.95 -6.14 -22.02
CA GLY A 411 -4.04 -6.25 -23.48
C GLY A 411 -5.46 -6.33 -24.05
N HIS A 412 -6.49 -6.21 -23.21
CA HIS A 412 -7.89 -6.12 -23.64
C HIS A 412 -8.38 -4.67 -23.65
N PRO A 413 -9.35 -4.29 -24.51
CA PRO A 413 -9.92 -2.95 -24.53
C PRO A 413 -10.50 -2.52 -23.18
N VAL A 414 -10.26 -1.26 -22.80
CA VAL A 414 -10.85 -0.61 -21.62
C VAL A 414 -11.39 0.77 -21.99
N ALA A 415 -12.39 1.22 -21.24
CA ALA A 415 -12.84 2.59 -21.33
C ALA A 415 -11.99 3.48 -20.43
N LEU A 416 -11.23 4.41 -21.01
CA LEU A 416 -10.31 5.29 -20.33
C LEU A 416 -10.90 6.71 -20.19
N ILE A 417 -10.86 7.24 -18.97
CA ILE A 417 -11.19 8.62 -18.64
C ILE A 417 -9.90 9.35 -18.32
N GLY A 418 -9.67 10.46 -19.00
CA GLY A 418 -8.45 11.24 -18.83
C GLY A 418 -8.62 12.71 -19.18
N GLU A 419 -7.49 13.39 -19.19
CA GLU A 419 -7.39 14.77 -19.66
C GLU A 419 -6.35 14.86 -20.76
N TRP A 420 -6.76 15.40 -21.91
CA TRP A 420 -5.82 15.78 -22.95
C TRP A 420 -5.11 17.06 -22.55
N THR A 421 -3.78 17.06 -22.60
CA THR A 421 -2.92 18.20 -22.31
C THR A 421 -1.95 18.44 -23.46
N VAL A 422 -1.22 19.56 -23.42
CA VAL A 422 -0.14 19.83 -24.40
C VAL A 422 0.96 18.76 -24.39
N ASP A 423 1.14 18.06 -23.27
CA ASP A 423 2.19 17.06 -23.09
C ASP A 423 1.69 15.61 -23.39
N GLY A 424 0.40 15.44 -23.75
CA GLY A 424 -0.24 14.15 -24.05
C GLY A 424 -1.46 13.87 -23.19
N LEU A 425 -1.97 12.63 -23.27
CA LEU A 425 -3.10 12.16 -22.47
C LEU A 425 -2.64 11.83 -21.04
N VAL A 426 -3.30 12.44 -20.06
CA VAL A 426 -3.15 12.09 -18.64
C VAL A 426 -4.31 11.18 -18.25
N PRO A 427 -4.08 9.87 -18.02
CA PRO A 427 -5.12 8.97 -17.54
C PRO A 427 -5.50 9.33 -16.10
N ILE A 428 -6.79 9.25 -15.78
CA ILE A 428 -7.31 9.55 -14.43
C ILE A 428 -8.08 8.36 -13.86
N ALA A 429 -8.94 7.73 -14.67
CA ALA A 429 -9.69 6.55 -14.27
C ALA A 429 -9.96 5.66 -15.47
N ALA A 430 -10.28 4.39 -15.24
CA ALA A 430 -10.79 3.48 -16.26
C ALA A 430 -12.11 2.87 -15.79
N PHE A 431 -13.01 2.63 -16.74
CA PHE A 431 -14.25 1.93 -16.53
C PHE A 431 -14.13 0.51 -17.09
N VAL A 432 -14.09 -0.48 -16.19
CA VAL A 432 -13.88 -1.89 -16.50
C VAL A 432 -14.81 -2.74 -15.63
N ALA A 433 -15.42 -3.77 -16.21
CA ALA A 433 -16.33 -4.67 -15.50
C ALA A 433 -17.44 -3.96 -14.70
N SER A 434 -18.00 -2.88 -15.25
CA SER A 434 -19.04 -2.05 -14.62
C SER A 434 -18.59 -1.21 -13.41
N GLU A 435 -17.28 -1.10 -13.16
CA GLU A 435 -16.72 -0.30 -12.08
C GLU A 435 -15.81 0.81 -12.63
N VAL A 436 -15.76 1.93 -11.92
CA VAL A 436 -14.77 2.99 -12.16
C VAL A 436 -13.59 2.75 -11.22
N ILE A 437 -12.40 2.61 -11.80
CA ILE A 437 -11.14 2.37 -11.11
C ILE A 437 -10.23 3.57 -11.33
N ASP A 438 -9.81 4.22 -10.24
CA ASP A 438 -8.86 5.33 -10.30
C ASP A 438 -7.49 4.84 -10.77
N ILE A 439 -6.81 5.66 -11.59
CA ILE A 439 -5.47 5.40 -12.09
C ILE A 439 -4.51 6.36 -11.43
N GLU A 440 -3.57 5.82 -10.66
CA GLU A 440 -2.46 6.60 -10.13
C GLU A 440 -1.49 6.97 -11.26
N PHE A 441 -1.37 8.26 -11.54
CA PHE A 441 -0.53 8.77 -12.62
C PHE A 441 0.12 10.11 -12.23
N GLU A 442 1.40 10.05 -11.87
CA GLU A 442 2.20 11.22 -11.52
C GLU A 442 2.96 11.72 -12.74
N VAL A 443 2.60 12.91 -13.22
CA VAL A 443 3.19 13.55 -14.39
C VAL A 443 4.60 14.05 -14.04
N SER A 444 5.61 13.60 -14.78
CA SER A 444 7.03 13.97 -14.56
C SER A 444 7.54 15.03 -15.54
N GLY A 445 6.79 15.34 -16.59
CA GLY A 445 7.16 16.32 -17.60
C GLY A 445 6.61 15.98 -18.97
N GLY A 446 7.06 16.71 -19.98
CA GLY A 446 6.41 16.77 -21.28
C GLY A 446 7.26 16.27 -22.43
N ALA A 447 6.58 16.07 -23.56
CA ALA A 447 7.24 15.73 -24.81
C ALA A 447 7.98 16.95 -25.37
N SER A 448 9.20 16.73 -25.87
CA SER A 448 9.97 17.75 -26.58
C SER A 448 9.33 17.97 -27.95
N ALA A 449 8.80 19.16 -28.20
CA ALA A 449 8.37 19.54 -29.54
C ALA A 449 9.55 20.15 -30.30
N GLU A 450 10.19 19.35 -31.16
CA GLU A 450 11.25 19.80 -32.08
C GLU A 450 10.73 20.78 -33.15
N ALA A 451 9.40 20.87 -33.33
CA ALA A 451 8.75 21.58 -34.43
C ALA A 451 8.85 23.13 -34.38
N ALA A 452 9.06 23.75 -33.20
CA ALA A 452 9.11 25.20 -33.05
C ALA A 452 10.54 25.81 -33.11
N ALA A 453 11.50 25.08 -33.67
CA ALA A 453 12.94 25.42 -33.60
C ALA A 453 13.26 26.84 -34.08
N GLU A 454 12.57 27.35 -35.10
CA GLU A 454 12.80 28.71 -35.60
C GLU A 454 12.32 29.79 -34.63
N LEU A 455 11.05 29.74 -34.19
CA LEU A 455 10.47 30.70 -33.25
C LEU A 455 11.28 30.75 -31.95
N VAL A 456 11.68 29.58 -31.44
CA VAL A 456 12.51 29.46 -30.25
C VAL A 456 13.91 30.03 -30.49
N SER A 457 14.50 29.81 -31.67
CA SER A 457 15.81 30.38 -31.99
C SER A 457 15.78 31.91 -32.08
N VAL A 458 14.75 32.48 -32.72
CA VAL A 458 14.52 33.92 -32.76
C VAL A 458 14.32 34.47 -31.35
N ALA A 459 13.48 33.83 -30.54
CA ALA A 459 13.25 34.23 -29.15
C ALA A 459 14.51 34.16 -28.29
N LEU A 460 15.33 33.12 -28.42
CA LEU A 460 16.58 32.96 -27.66
C LEU A 460 17.61 34.04 -27.99
N LEU A 461 17.80 34.35 -29.27
CA LEU A 461 18.75 35.37 -29.74
C LEU A 461 18.23 36.81 -29.53
N GLY A 462 16.92 36.97 -29.57
CA GLY A 462 16.22 38.25 -29.48
C GLY A 462 15.90 38.83 -30.85
N THR A 463 14.73 39.45 -30.98
CA THR A 463 14.26 40.01 -32.26
C THR A 463 15.08 41.20 -32.74
N ALA A 464 15.89 41.83 -31.87
CA ALA A 464 16.88 42.84 -32.26
C ALA A 464 18.07 42.26 -33.05
N ARG A 465 18.34 40.95 -32.92
CA ARG A 465 19.49 40.26 -33.54
C ARG A 465 19.09 39.32 -34.68
N ARG A 466 17.88 38.80 -34.66
CA ARG A 466 17.36 37.88 -35.68
C ARG A 466 15.89 38.20 -35.95
N SER A 467 15.54 38.36 -37.22
CA SER A 467 14.14 38.47 -37.65
C SER A 467 13.52 37.08 -37.83
N LEU A 468 12.22 36.98 -37.59
CA LEU A 468 11.42 35.82 -37.95
C LEU A 468 11.34 35.69 -39.47
N ASP A 469 11.55 34.48 -40.03
CA ASP A 469 11.30 34.19 -41.44
C ASP A 469 9.90 33.57 -41.59
N PRO A 470 8.93 34.28 -42.19
CA PRO A 470 7.58 33.74 -42.38
C PRO A 470 7.54 32.52 -43.29
N ALA A 471 8.56 32.28 -44.12
CA ALA A 471 8.59 31.16 -45.07
C ALA A 471 8.66 29.78 -44.38
N GLY A 472 9.12 29.72 -43.12
CA GLY A 472 9.18 28.50 -42.31
C GLY A 472 7.88 28.14 -41.58
N LEU A 473 6.85 28.98 -41.65
CA LEU A 473 5.60 28.78 -40.91
C LEU A 473 4.64 27.81 -41.65
N PRO A 474 3.96 26.89 -40.93
CA PRO A 474 2.86 26.11 -41.46
C PRO A 474 1.81 27.01 -42.09
N ALA A 475 1.25 26.59 -43.23
CA ALA A 475 0.29 27.41 -43.99
C ALA A 475 -0.88 27.97 -43.15
N PRO A 476 -1.51 27.22 -42.21
CA PRO A 476 -2.54 27.77 -41.34
C PRO A 476 -2.04 28.88 -40.40
N VAL A 477 -0.82 28.71 -39.85
CA VAL A 477 -0.18 29.72 -38.98
C VAL A 477 0.17 30.96 -39.78
N ALA A 478 0.80 30.79 -40.94
CA ALA A 478 1.15 31.90 -41.84
C ALA A 478 -0.09 32.70 -42.28
N ALA A 479 -1.19 32.02 -42.59
CA ALA A 479 -2.46 32.66 -42.92
C ALA A 479 -3.06 33.44 -41.75
N ALA A 480 -2.98 32.89 -40.53
CA ALA A 480 -3.49 33.55 -39.32
C ALA A 480 -2.72 34.84 -38.97
N VAL A 481 -1.41 34.89 -39.28
CA VAL A 481 -0.56 36.06 -38.97
C VAL A 481 -0.26 36.96 -40.16
N ALA A 482 -0.84 36.73 -41.34
CA ALA A 482 -0.54 37.46 -42.57
C ALA A 482 -0.77 38.99 -42.48
N GLY A 483 -1.61 39.45 -41.55
CA GLY A 483 -1.90 40.86 -41.29
C GLY A 483 -1.17 41.46 -40.08
N VAL A 484 -0.37 40.67 -39.38
CA VAL A 484 0.36 41.09 -38.18
C VAL A 484 1.59 41.87 -38.61
N SER A 485 1.66 43.15 -38.21
CA SER A 485 2.77 44.04 -38.56
C SER A 485 2.99 45.03 -37.42
N GLY A 486 4.24 45.38 -37.13
CA GLY A 486 4.57 46.23 -36.00
C GLY A 486 5.93 45.93 -35.39
N ASP A 487 6.03 46.05 -34.06
CA ASP A 487 7.25 45.72 -33.32
C ASP A 487 7.61 44.24 -33.52
N PRO A 488 8.84 43.90 -33.96
CA PRO A 488 9.23 42.50 -34.19
C PRO A 488 9.01 41.56 -33.00
N ALA A 489 9.09 42.05 -31.76
CA ALA A 489 8.81 41.26 -30.57
C ALA A 489 7.31 40.90 -30.43
N GLU A 490 6.42 41.82 -30.78
CA GLU A 490 4.97 41.59 -30.82
C GLU A 490 4.61 40.59 -31.92
N VAL A 491 5.17 40.77 -33.14
CA VAL A 491 5.00 39.83 -34.26
C VAL A 491 5.43 38.41 -33.85
N LEU A 492 6.54 38.27 -33.13
CA LEU A 492 7.00 36.98 -32.62
C LEU A 492 6.02 36.37 -31.61
N LEU A 493 5.51 37.15 -30.65
CA LEU A 493 4.58 36.67 -29.63
C LEU A 493 3.23 36.26 -30.24
N GLU A 494 2.69 37.03 -31.18
CA GLU A 494 1.46 36.68 -31.90
C GLU A 494 1.65 35.43 -32.76
N THR A 495 2.78 35.32 -33.46
CA THR A 495 3.10 34.12 -34.24
C THR A 495 3.29 32.90 -33.35
N ALA A 496 3.97 33.05 -32.21
CA ALA A 496 4.13 31.97 -31.24
C ALA A 496 2.78 31.55 -30.62
N ALA A 497 1.84 32.48 -30.43
CA ALA A 497 0.49 32.16 -29.94
C ALA A 497 -0.32 31.37 -30.98
N ALA A 498 -0.31 31.81 -32.25
CA ALA A 498 -0.96 31.10 -33.34
C ALA A 498 -0.33 29.70 -33.55
N TRP A 499 0.99 29.60 -33.45
CA TRP A 499 1.70 28.32 -33.49
C TRP A 499 1.31 27.39 -32.34
N ASP A 500 1.31 27.89 -31.09
CA ASP A 500 0.93 27.10 -29.90
C ASP A 500 -0.49 26.51 -30.06
N LEU A 501 -1.43 27.31 -30.58
CA LEU A 501 -2.79 26.84 -30.89
C LEU A 501 -2.82 25.79 -31.99
N PHE A 502 -2.09 26.01 -33.08
CA PHE A 502 -1.99 25.05 -34.19
C PHE A 502 -1.40 23.73 -33.71
N GLU A 503 -0.34 23.75 -32.91
CA GLU A 503 0.32 22.54 -32.42
C GLU A 503 -0.57 21.76 -31.44
N ARG A 504 -1.31 22.47 -30.58
CA ARG A 504 -2.19 21.84 -29.59
C ARG A 504 -3.49 21.33 -30.21
N GLY A 505 -4.03 22.02 -31.20
CA GLY A 505 -5.29 21.66 -31.87
C GLY A 505 -5.11 20.74 -33.08
N GLY A 506 -3.97 20.81 -33.77
CA GLY A 506 -3.63 20.04 -34.96
C GLY A 506 -2.97 18.69 -34.68
N VAL A 507 -3.18 18.13 -33.49
CA VAL A 507 -2.67 16.81 -33.13
C VAL A 507 -3.38 15.76 -33.99
N SER A 508 -2.61 14.86 -34.58
CA SER A 508 -3.12 13.68 -35.28
C SER A 508 -2.70 12.42 -34.52
N PRO A 509 -3.52 11.36 -34.52
CA PRO A 509 -3.13 10.09 -33.92
C PRO A 509 -1.94 9.48 -34.66
N THR A 510 -1.18 8.66 -33.95
CA THR A 510 -0.14 7.80 -34.53
C THR A 510 -0.69 6.38 -34.69
N VAL A 511 0.11 5.45 -35.24
CA VAL A 511 -0.19 4.02 -35.22
C VAL A 511 0.85 3.28 -34.39
N VAL A 512 0.43 2.37 -33.52
CA VAL A 512 1.32 1.51 -32.71
C VAL A 512 0.92 0.04 -32.81
N THR A 513 1.87 -0.85 -32.55
CA THR A 513 1.57 -2.28 -32.43
C THR A 513 0.99 -2.59 -31.06
N LEU A 514 -0.12 -3.33 -31.03
CA LEU A 514 -0.78 -3.73 -29.80
C LEU A 514 -0.04 -4.88 -29.10
N PRO A 515 -0.07 -4.92 -27.75
CA PRO A 515 0.44 -6.07 -27.00
C PRO A 515 -0.45 -7.30 -27.20
N GLU A 516 0.15 -8.49 -27.16
CA GLU A 516 -0.62 -9.74 -27.04
C GLU A 516 -1.40 -9.74 -25.71
N ALA A 517 -2.69 -10.07 -25.77
CA ALA A 517 -3.58 -10.09 -24.61
C ALA A 517 -3.18 -11.18 -23.60
N ALA A 518 -3.42 -10.92 -22.31
CA ALA A 518 -3.15 -11.94 -21.30
C ALA A 518 -4.14 -13.11 -21.42
N PRO A 519 -3.69 -14.34 -21.13
CA PRO A 519 -4.57 -15.50 -21.07
C PRO A 519 -5.72 -15.31 -20.07
N GLU A 520 -6.87 -15.90 -20.38
CA GLU A 520 -7.98 -15.96 -19.43
C GLU A 520 -7.62 -16.81 -18.21
N ASP A 521 -8.14 -16.43 -17.05
CA ASP A 521 -7.96 -17.13 -15.78
C ASP A 521 -9.34 -17.55 -15.26
N GLU A 522 -9.66 -18.84 -15.39
CA GLU A 522 -10.97 -19.40 -15.06
C GLU A 522 -11.28 -19.42 -13.56
N ARG A 523 -10.29 -19.16 -12.71
CA ARG A 523 -10.45 -19.18 -11.24
C ARG A 523 -11.39 -18.08 -10.78
N PRO A 524 -12.21 -18.29 -9.73
CA PRO A 524 -13.14 -17.26 -9.25
C PRO A 524 -12.42 -15.99 -8.78
N LEU A 525 -13.01 -14.83 -9.04
CA LEU A 525 -12.48 -13.54 -8.58
C LEU A 525 -12.53 -13.46 -7.05
N LEU A 526 -11.48 -12.93 -6.43
CA LEU A 526 -11.47 -12.63 -4.99
C LEU A 526 -12.61 -11.65 -4.65
N PRO A 527 -13.44 -11.92 -3.62
CA PRO A 527 -14.49 -11.00 -3.20
C PRO A 527 -13.96 -9.60 -2.91
N ARG A 528 -14.76 -8.57 -3.24
CA ARG A 528 -14.32 -7.17 -3.18
C ARG A 528 -13.82 -6.77 -1.78
N ALA A 529 -14.56 -7.13 -0.74
CA ALA A 529 -14.18 -6.84 0.64
C ALA A 529 -12.82 -7.46 1.02
N ALA A 530 -12.59 -8.73 0.64
CA ALA A 530 -11.31 -9.40 0.85
C ALA A 530 -10.17 -8.79 0.03
N ALA A 531 -10.43 -8.32 -1.20
CA ALA A 531 -9.44 -7.63 -2.03
C ALA A 531 -9.03 -6.28 -1.42
N ASP A 532 -10.00 -5.46 -1.00
CA ASP A 532 -9.75 -4.18 -0.34
C ASP A 532 -9.03 -4.38 1.01
N ARG A 533 -9.34 -5.45 1.75
CA ARG A 533 -8.58 -5.82 2.94
C ARG A 533 -7.16 -6.26 2.62
N LEU A 534 -6.96 -7.12 1.63
CA LEU A 534 -5.62 -7.56 1.24
C LEU A 534 -4.74 -6.37 0.86
N ALA A 535 -5.27 -5.42 0.08
CA ALA A 535 -4.55 -4.20 -0.28
C ALA A 535 -4.06 -3.44 0.97
N ARG A 536 -4.93 -3.24 1.97
CA ARG A 536 -4.56 -2.60 3.25
C ARG A 536 -3.52 -3.41 4.03
N LEU A 537 -3.72 -4.72 4.18
CA LEU A 537 -2.79 -5.59 4.89
C LEU A 537 -1.39 -5.56 4.25
N LEU A 538 -1.32 -5.49 2.91
CA LEU A 538 -0.08 -5.38 2.16
C LEU A 538 0.62 -4.04 2.40
N SER A 539 -0.11 -2.93 2.25
CA SER A 539 0.42 -1.57 2.44
C SER A 539 0.90 -1.32 3.87
N GLU A 540 0.20 -1.85 4.87
CA GLU A 540 0.54 -1.68 6.28
C GLU A 540 1.63 -2.66 6.76
N GLY A 541 1.98 -3.65 5.94
CA GLY A 541 2.90 -4.71 6.36
C GLY A 541 2.35 -5.55 7.51
N SER A 542 1.04 -5.82 7.47
CA SER A 542 0.33 -6.49 8.55
C SER A 542 0.91 -7.88 8.84
N PRO A 543 1.06 -8.24 10.13
CA PRO A 543 1.54 -9.57 10.51
C PRO A 543 0.50 -10.68 10.23
N PHE A 544 -0.76 -10.33 9.92
CA PHE A 544 -1.82 -11.29 9.63
C PHE A 544 -1.82 -11.81 8.18
N LEU A 545 -0.89 -11.35 7.32
CA LEU A 545 -0.84 -11.78 5.92
C LEU A 545 -0.64 -13.28 5.74
N ALA A 546 0.20 -13.91 6.58
CA ALA A 546 0.42 -15.36 6.50
C ALA A 546 -0.88 -16.13 6.76
N GLU A 547 -1.62 -15.75 7.81
CA GLU A 547 -2.93 -16.32 8.12
C GLU A 547 -3.96 -16.04 7.02
N TRP A 548 -4.00 -14.82 6.49
CA TRP A 548 -4.88 -14.46 5.39
C TRP A 548 -4.65 -15.37 4.17
N PHE A 549 -3.40 -15.56 3.76
CA PHE A 549 -3.07 -16.42 2.62
C PHE A 549 -3.36 -17.89 2.89
N GLU A 550 -3.12 -18.38 4.11
CA GLU A 550 -3.49 -19.75 4.49
C GLU A 550 -5.00 -19.98 4.42
N ALA A 551 -5.82 -19.01 4.85
CA ALA A 551 -7.27 -19.07 4.75
C ALA A 551 -7.76 -18.94 3.29
N ALA A 552 -7.10 -18.13 2.47
CA ALA A 552 -7.47 -17.92 1.07
C ALA A 552 -7.06 -19.08 0.14
N THR A 553 -5.97 -19.79 0.47
CA THR A 553 -5.34 -20.80 -0.41
C THR A 553 -6.30 -21.91 -0.87
N PRO A 554 -7.12 -22.54 -0.01
CA PRO A 554 -8.01 -23.63 -0.42
C PRO A 554 -9.08 -23.22 -1.44
N ARG A 555 -9.40 -21.92 -1.53
CA ARG A 555 -10.47 -21.39 -2.38
C ARG A 555 -10.02 -21.08 -3.81
N ALA A 556 -8.71 -21.09 -4.06
CA ALA A 556 -8.09 -20.92 -5.37
C ALA A 556 -8.57 -19.68 -6.17
N HIS A 557 -8.83 -18.55 -5.49
CA HIS A 557 -9.22 -17.31 -6.16
C HIS A 557 -8.11 -16.72 -7.05
N ARG A 558 -8.51 -15.88 -8.01
CA ARG A 558 -7.63 -14.93 -8.71
C ARG A 558 -7.84 -13.50 -8.17
N ALA A 559 -6.79 -12.69 -8.20
CA ALA A 559 -6.86 -11.27 -7.84
C ALA A 559 -7.72 -10.47 -8.84
N PRO A 560 -8.34 -9.36 -8.41
CA PRO A 560 -8.74 -8.30 -9.33
C PRO A 560 -7.55 -7.79 -10.15
N ASP A 561 -7.79 -7.49 -11.43
CA ASP A 561 -6.73 -7.09 -12.36
C ASP A 561 -5.95 -5.87 -11.85
N ALA A 562 -6.65 -4.89 -11.26
CA ALA A 562 -6.05 -3.69 -10.65
C ALA A 562 -5.10 -4.01 -9.47
N LEU A 563 -5.27 -5.16 -8.80
CA LEU A 563 -4.45 -5.54 -7.65
C LEU A 563 -3.14 -6.24 -8.08
N CYS A 564 -3.05 -6.73 -9.32
CA CYS A 564 -1.94 -7.58 -9.75
C CYS A 564 -0.57 -6.88 -9.65
N ALA A 565 -0.47 -5.60 -10.03
CA ALA A 565 0.78 -4.84 -9.91
C ALA A 565 1.26 -4.75 -8.44
N LEU A 566 0.35 -4.43 -7.51
CA LEU A 566 0.64 -4.39 -6.08
C LEU A 566 1.12 -5.75 -5.56
N LEU A 567 0.49 -6.85 -5.97
CA LEU A 567 0.90 -8.20 -5.58
C LEU A 567 2.32 -8.52 -6.04
N LEU A 568 2.70 -8.12 -7.26
CA LEU A 568 4.04 -8.34 -7.81
C LEU A 568 5.11 -7.53 -7.07
N ASP A 569 4.83 -6.28 -6.71
CA ASP A 569 5.76 -5.45 -5.92
C ASP A 569 6.01 -6.03 -4.52
N HIS A 570 4.97 -6.57 -3.88
CA HIS A 570 5.11 -7.28 -2.63
C HIS A 570 5.79 -8.65 -2.80
N ALA A 571 5.53 -9.38 -3.88
CA ALA A 571 6.18 -10.65 -4.16
C ALA A 571 7.69 -10.49 -4.40
N LYS A 572 8.11 -9.37 -5.01
CA LYS A 572 9.51 -8.99 -5.18
C LYS A 572 10.23 -8.87 -3.85
N THR A 573 9.63 -8.17 -2.89
CA THR A 573 10.28 -7.81 -1.61
C THR A 573 10.07 -8.83 -0.49
N ARG A 574 8.99 -9.63 -0.51
CA ARG A 574 8.61 -10.52 0.60
C ARG A 574 8.80 -11.99 0.24
N ALA A 575 10.00 -12.51 0.46
CA ALA A 575 10.37 -13.88 0.10
C ALA A 575 9.45 -14.96 0.70
N ALA A 576 9.01 -14.79 1.95
CA ALA A 576 8.13 -15.74 2.65
C ALA A 576 6.71 -15.81 2.06
N LEU A 577 6.21 -14.73 1.48
CA LEU A 577 4.85 -14.63 0.91
C LEU A 577 4.84 -14.68 -0.62
N ARG A 578 6.01 -14.76 -1.26
CA ARG A 578 6.16 -14.68 -2.71
C ARG A 578 5.27 -15.69 -3.44
N GLU A 579 5.28 -16.95 -3.00
CA GLU A 579 4.53 -18.02 -3.66
C GLU A 579 3.00 -17.81 -3.56
N PRO A 580 2.41 -17.57 -2.37
CA PRO A 580 1.00 -17.19 -2.26
C PRO A 580 0.60 -15.96 -3.10
N LEU A 581 1.45 -14.93 -3.12
CA LEU A 581 1.20 -13.70 -3.89
C LEU A 581 1.15 -13.96 -5.40
N LEU A 582 2.13 -14.70 -5.93
CA LEU A 582 2.18 -15.03 -7.36
C LEU A 582 1.03 -15.94 -7.78
N ARG A 583 0.65 -16.88 -6.91
CA ARG A 583 -0.52 -17.73 -7.14
C ARG A 583 -1.80 -16.90 -7.24
N LEU A 584 -2.01 -15.95 -6.33
CA LEU A 584 -3.19 -15.08 -6.36
C LEU A 584 -3.18 -14.17 -7.60
N ALA A 585 -2.03 -13.63 -7.98
CA ALA A 585 -1.88 -12.77 -9.16
C ALA A 585 -2.15 -13.49 -10.49
N GLY A 586 -1.91 -14.81 -10.56
CA GLY A 586 -2.41 -15.65 -11.63
C GLY A 586 -1.81 -15.41 -13.01
N ALA A 587 -2.62 -15.72 -14.05
CA ALA A 587 -2.23 -15.55 -15.44
C ALA A 587 -1.93 -14.07 -15.76
N ARG A 588 -2.75 -13.15 -15.23
CA ARG A 588 -2.55 -11.70 -15.36
C ARG A 588 -1.23 -11.24 -14.75
N GLY A 589 -0.94 -11.67 -13.52
CA GLY A 589 0.31 -11.36 -12.84
C GLY A 589 1.55 -11.89 -13.58
N ARG A 590 1.47 -13.11 -14.13
CA ARG A 590 2.55 -13.69 -14.94
C ARG A 590 2.78 -12.89 -16.22
N TRP A 591 1.71 -12.60 -16.97
CA TRP A 591 1.76 -11.80 -18.20
C TRP A 591 2.37 -10.41 -17.97
N LEU A 592 2.02 -9.76 -16.85
CA LEU A 592 2.63 -8.50 -16.42
C LEU A 592 4.12 -8.65 -16.09
N ALA A 593 4.46 -9.70 -15.33
CA ALA A 593 5.83 -9.93 -14.89
C ALA A 593 6.80 -10.24 -16.04
N GLU A 594 6.33 -10.86 -17.12
CA GLU A 594 7.13 -11.12 -18.34
C GLU A 594 7.53 -9.83 -19.08
N ARG A 595 6.65 -8.82 -19.03
CA ARG A 595 6.79 -7.54 -19.75
C ARG A 595 7.48 -6.46 -18.92
N ASN A 596 7.41 -6.54 -17.59
CA ASN A 596 8.07 -5.59 -16.70
C ASN A 596 9.49 -6.07 -16.31
N PRO A 597 10.56 -5.33 -16.65
CA PRO A 597 11.93 -5.69 -16.29
C PRO A 597 12.15 -5.91 -14.78
N GLN A 598 11.41 -5.19 -13.92
CA GLN A 598 11.54 -5.30 -12.46
C GLN A 598 10.96 -6.58 -11.87
N TRP A 599 10.00 -7.19 -12.56
CA TRP A 599 9.28 -8.38 -12.11
C TRP A 599 9.69 -9.64 -12.87
N ARG A 600 10.53 -9.53 -13.90
CA ARG A 600 10.98 -10.67 -14.73
C ARG A 600 11.53 -11.85 -13.93
N ASN A 601 12.18 -11.60 -12.79
CA ASN A 601 12.71 -12.66 -11.90
C ASN A 601 11.63 -13.37 -11.05
N LEU A 602 10.39 -12.88 -11.05
CA LEU A 602 9.24 -13.50 -10.40
C LEU A 602 8.57 -14.55 -11.28
N VAL A 603 8.80 -14.51 -12.60
CA VAL A 603 8.32 -15.52 -13.53
C VAL A 603 9.07 -16.82 -13.25
N ARG A 604 8.38 -17.80 -12.68
CA ARG A 604 8.87 -19.17 -12.50
C ARG A 604 8.25 -20.05 -13.57
N ALA A 605 9.04 -21.01 -14.07
CA ALA A 605 8.51 -22.11 -14.86
C ALA A 605 7.47 -22.89 -14.05
N GLU A 606 6.48 -23.47 -14.72
CA GLU A 606 5.43 -24.22 -14.06
C GLU A 606 6.01 -25.43 -13.33
N PHE A 607 5.55 -25.69 -12.09
CA PHE A 607 6.07 -26.78 -11.26
C PHE A 607 5.87 -28.18 -11.85
N ASP A 608 5.01 -28.30 -12.86
CA ASP A 608 4.66 -29.56 -13.50
C ASP A 608 5.34 -29.71 -14.87
N ASP A 609 6.11 -28.72 -15.31
CA ASP A 609 6.89 -28.79 -16.55
C ASP A 609 8.10 -29.73 -16.36
N PRO A 610 8.13 -30.90 -17.03
CA PRO A 610 9.23 -31.86 -16.89
C PRO A 610 10.58 -31.32 -17.37
N THR A 611 10.58 -30.27 -18.20
CA THR A 611 11.81 -29.64 -18.69
C THR A 611 12.57 -28.93 -17.56
N VAL A 612 11.89 -28.52 -16.49
CA VAL A 612 12.51 -27.89 -15.31
C VAL A 612 13.49 -28.84 -14.62
N TRP A 613 13.18 -30.13 -14.51
CA TRP A 613 14.12 -31.10 -13.92
C TRP A 613 15.41 -31.24 -14.74
N SER A 614 15.29 -31.12 -16.07
CA SER A 614 16.38 -31.34 -17.02
C SER A 614 17.22 -30.08 -17.31
N HIS A 615 16.58 -28.91 -17.35
CA HIS A 615 17.19 -27.66 -17.81
C HIS A 615 17.03 -26.49 -16.82
N GLY A 616 16.32 -26.69 -15.71
CA GLY A 616 16.09 -25.66 -14.70
C GLY A 616 17.33 -25.35 -13.87
N ARG A 617 17.30 -24.19 -13.21
CA ARG A 617 18.33 -23.76 -12.26
C ARG A 617 18.30 -24.63 -10.99
N PRO A 618 19.37 -24.71 -10.19
CA PRO A 618 19.40 -25.57 -8.99
C PRO A 618 18.21 -25.38 -8.03
N ALA A 619 17.82 -24.13 -7.76
CA ALA A 619 16.68 -23.83 -6.90
C ALA A 619 15.32 -24.27 -7.50
N GLU A 620 15.17 -24.17 -8.83
CA GLU A 620 13.97 -24.60 -9.55
C GLU A 620 13.87 -26.13 -9.55
N ARG A 621 14.98 -26.83 -9.80
CA ARG A 621 15.07 -28.31 -9.73
C ARG A 621 14.72 -28.84 -8.34
N ARG A 622 15.25 -28.21 -7.27
CA ARG A 622 14.90 -28.57 -5.88
C ARG A 622 13.41 -28.36 -5.59
N ALA A 623 12.85 -27.23 -6.01
CA ALA A 623 11.43 -26.93 -5.81
C ALA A 623 10.52 -27.90 -6.58
N TRP A 624 10.87 -28.20 -7.84
CA TRP A 624 10.20 -29.21 -8.67
C TRP A 624 10.23 -30.59 -8.00
N LEU A 625 11.39 -31.04 -7.53
CA LEU A 625 11.53 -32.33 -6.85
C LEU A 625 10.73 -32.38 -5.54
N ALA A 626 10.68 -31.29 -4.78
CA ALA A 626 9.87 -31.20 -3.56
C ALA A 626 8.36 -31.26 -3.86
N ALA A 627 7.92 -30.55 -4.92
CA ALA A 627 6.53 -30.62 -5.38
C ALA A 627 6.16 -32.03 -5.87
N LEU A 628 7.05 -32.69 -6.62
CA LEU A 628 6.86 -34.08 -7.02
C LEU A 628 6.82 -35.00 -5.80
N ARG A 629 7.75 -34.84 -4.85
CA ARG A 629 7.82 -35.62 -3.62
C ARG A 629 6.56 -35.50 -2.77
N ALA A 630 5.89 -34.35 -2.78
CA ALA A 630 4.62 -34.11 -2.09
C ALA A 630 3.38 -34.72 -2.79
N ARG A 631 3.48 -35.06 -4.08
CA ARG A 631 2.41 -35.73 -4.85
C ARG A 631 2.66 -37.23 -4.98
N ASP A 632 3.82 -37.60 -5.51
CA ASP A 632 4.27 -38.96 -5.76
C ASP A 632 5.70 -39.20 -5.20
N PRO A 633 5.80 -39.82 -4.01
CA PRO A 633 7.08 -40.11 -3.37
C PRO A 633 7.99 -41.05 -4.19
N GLN A 634 7.39 -41.98 -4.92
CA GLN A 634 8.11 -42.99 -5.70
C GLN A 634 8.69 -42.36 -6.97
N ALA A 635 7.92 -41.54 -7.68
CA ALA A 635 8.41 -40.82 -8.85
C ALA A 635 9.56 -39.87 -8.49
N ALA A 636 9.46 -39.14 -7.38
CA ALA A 636 10.54 -38.25 -6.91
C ALA A 636 11.83 -39.02 -6.61
N ARG A 637 11.74 -40.11 -5.85
CA ARG A 637 12.89 -40.98 -5.56
C ARG A 637 13.50 -41.54 -6.86
N THR A 638 12.65 -41.98 -7.78
CA THR A 638 13.08 -42.55 -9.06
C THR A 638 13.82 -41.49 -9.88
N ALA A 639 13.28 -40.28 -10.01
CA ALA A 639 13.91 -39.18 -10.73
C ALA A 639 15.28 -38.83 -10.15
N LEU A 640 15.39 -38.72 -8.82
CA LEU A 640 16.66 -38.43 -8.14
C LEU A 640 17.66 -39.58 -8.28
N ALA A 641 17.22 -40.83 -8.14
CA ALA A 641 18.10 -42.00 -8.29
C ALA A 641 18.71 -42.11 -9.69
N HIS A 642 17.93 -41.79 -10.73
CA HIS A 642 18.41 -41.81 -12.12
C HIS A 642 19.49 -40.75 -12.39
N SER A 643 19.41 -39.57 -11.78
CA SER A 643 20.38 -38.50 -12.00
C SER A 643 21.50 -38.46 -10.96
N TRP A 644 21.41 -39.24 -9.88
CA TRP A 644 22.32 -39.17 -8.72
C TRP A 644 23.81 -39.16 -9.07
N SER A 645 24.23 -40.05 -9.98
CA SER A 645 25.63 -40.21 -10.37
C SER A 645 26.20 -39.00 -11.12
N ILE A 646 25.34 -38.25 -11.82
CA ILE A 646 25.73 -37.08 -12.64
C ILE A 646 25.52 -35.75 -11.91
N GLU A 647 24.84 -35.73 -10.76
CA GLU A 647 24.66 -34.48 -9.99
C GLU A 647 25.98 -33.95 -9.41
N PRO A 648 26.22 -32.63 -9.41
CA PRO A 648 27.35 -32.04 -8.71
C PRO A 648 27.19 -32.16 -7.20
N GLY A 649 28.32 -32.31 -6.49
CA GLY A 649 28.31 -32.65 -5.06
C GLY A 649 27.60 -31.66 -4.13
N THR A 650 27.54 -30.37 -4.46
CA THR A 650 26.75 -29.37 -3.69
C THR A 650 25.25 -29.54 -3.90
N ALA A 651 24.81 -29.88 -5.12
CA ALA A 651 23.40 -30.13 -5.43
C ALA A 651 22.89 -31.43 -4.79
N ARG A 652 23.76 -32.44 -4.66
CA ARG A 652 23.42 -33.73 -4.03
C ARG A 652 22.83 -33.59 -2.63
N ALA A 653 23.47 -32.80 -1.76
CA ALA A 653 22.95 -32.57 -0.41
C ALA A 653 21.61 -31.82 -0.42
N GLU A 654 21.47 -30.79 -1.27
CA GLU A 654 20.23 -30.00 -1.38
C GLU A 654 19.05 -30.83 -1.91
N LEU A 655 19.29 -31.75 -2.84
CA LEU A 655 18.30 -32.63 -3.41
C LEU A 655 17.96 -33.79 -2.46
N LEU A 656 18.93 -34.38 -1.77
CA LEU A 656 18.69 -35.39 -0.74
C LEU A 656 17.82 -34.86 0.41
N ALA A 657 18.01 -33.60 0.80
CA ALA A 657 17.22 -32.98 1.86
C ALA A 657 15.71 -32.97 1.54
N VAL A 658 15.31 -33.08 0.27
CA VAL A 658 13.90 -33.21 -0.14
C VAL A 658 13.27 -34.51 0.35
N LEU A 659 14.05 -35.59 0.45
CA LEU A 659 13.56 -36.90 0.91
C LEU A 659 13.18 -36.91 2.39
N ALA A 660 13.58 -35.89 3.16
CA ALA A 660 13.16 -35.71 4.55
C ALA A 660 11.63 -35.68 4.70
N ASP A 661 10.92 -35.17 3.67
CA ASP A 661 9.47 -35.21 3.62
C ASP A 661 8.98 -36.61 3.20
N ARG A 662 8.03 -37.15 3.98
CA ARG A 662 7.44 -38.49 3.79
C ARG A 662 8.47 -39.62 3.66
N LEU A 663 9.60 -39.52 4.37
CA LEU A 663 10.69 -40.51 4.35
C LEU A 663 10.20 -41.92 4.73
N THR A 664 10.63 -42.93 3.97
CA THR A 664 10.29 -44.35 4.21
C THR A 664 11.50 -45.26 3.97
N LEU A 665 11.39 -46.54 4.34
CA LEU A 665 12.41 -47.56 4.03
C LEU A 665 12.63 -47.76 2.52
N ASP A 666 11.67 -47.41 1.66
CA ASP A 666 11.88 -47.47 0.20
C ASP A 666 12.94 -46.47 -0.29
N ASP A 667 13.25 -45.45 0.50
CA ASP A 667 14.29 -44.46 0.20
C ASP A 667 15.68 -44.94 0.64
N GLU A 668 15.76 -46.00 1.46
CA GLU A 668 17.00 -46.54 2.03
C GLU A 668 18.05 -46.95 0.97
N PRO A 669 17.72 -47.61 -0.16
CA PRO A 669 18.75 -48.01 -1.13
C PRO A 669 19.52 -46.83 -1.72
N LEU A 670 18.83 -45.71 -1.99
CA LEU A 670 19.47 -44.48 -2.47
C LEU A 670 20.32 -43.84 -1.37
N LEU A 671 19.82 -43.82 -0.12
CA LEU A 671 20.55 -43.28 1.03
C LEU A 671 21.79 -44.11 1.36
N GLU A 672 21.73 -45.44 1.32
CA GLU A 672 22.91 -46.29 1.51
C GLU A 672 23.97 -46.05 0.43
N SER A 673 23.56 -45.82 -0.83
CA SER A 673 24.49 -45.39 -1.88
C SER A 673 25.07 -43.99 -1.63
N ALA A 674 24.32 -43.09 -0.97
CA ALA A 674 24.78 -41.73 -0.67
C ALA A 674 25.78 -41.68 0.51
N LEU A 675 25.81 -42.70 1.38
CA LEU A 675 26.85 -42.83 2.41
C LEU A 675 28.26 -43.05 1.82
N ASP A 676 28.34 -43.50 0.57
CA ASP A 676 29.61 -43.68 -0.17
C ASP A 676 30.10 -42.39 -0.86
N ASP A 677 29.38 -41.27 -0.73
CA ASP A 677 29.78 -40.00 -1.35
C ASP A 677 31.09 -39.47 -0.73
N SER A 678 31.94 -38.84 -1.55
CA SER A 678 33.23 -38.31 -1.09
C SER A 678 33.08 -37.09 -0.18
N ARG A 679 31.97 -36.36 -0.26
CA ARG A 679 31.73 -35.16 0.54
C ARG A 679 31.11 -35.48 1.90
N ALA A 680 31.67 -34.86 2.93
CA ALA A 680 31.22 -35.02 4.31
C ALA A 680 29.80 -34.46 4.58
N ASP A 681 29.37 -33.43 3.85
CA ASP A 681 28.03 -32.84 4.01
C ASP A 681 26.93 -33.78 3.48
N VAL A 682 27.16 -34.45 2.36
CA VAL A 682 26.26 -35.47 1.78
C VAL A 682 26.13 -36.66 2.72
N ARG A 683 27.26 -37.23 3.18
CA ARG A 683 27.24 -38.37 4.12
C ARG A 683 26.56 -38.05 5.44
N ARG A 684 26.82 -36.87 6.01
CA ARG A 684 26.19 -36.42 7.26
C ARG A 684 24.67 -36.33 7.11
N LEU A 685 24.18 -35.60 6.10
CA LEU A 685 22.74 -35.47 5.85
C LEU A 685 22.08 -36.84 5.63
N THR A 686 22.77 -37.72 4.90
CA THR A 686 22.31 -39.09 4.65
C THR A 686 22.20 -39.90 5.95
N ALA A 687 23.21 -39.84 6.82
CA ALA A 687 23.16 -40.47 8.13
C ALA A 687 22.03 -39.91 9.00
N ASP A 688 21.81 -38.59 8.97
CA ASP A 688 20.73 -37.93 9.70
C ASP A 688 19.34 -38.35 9.19
N LEU A 689 19.17 -38.57 7.87
CA LEU A 689 17.94 -39.10 7.29
C LEU A 689 17.72 -40.56 7.69
N LEU A 690 18.75 -41.41 7.56
CA LEU A 690 18.68 -42.83 7.94
C LEU A 690 18.45 -43.01 9.45
N ALA A 691 18.94 -42.12 10.31
CA ALA A 691 18.68 -42.13 11.75
C ALA A 691 17.20 -41.90 12.11
N ARG A 692 16.39 -41.35 11.20
CA ARG A 692 14.92 -41.25 11.35
C ARG A 692 14.20 -42.58 11.09
N LEU A 693 14.91 -43.59 10.56
CA LEU A 693 14.40 -44.92 10.23
C LEU A 693 15.05 -45.95 11.17
N PRO A 694 14.42 -46.30 12.30
CA PRO A 694 14.98 -47.20 13.31
C PRO A 694 15.32 -48.61 12.80
N GLU A 695 14.65 -49.06 11.74
CA GLU A 695 14.90 -50.36 11.11
C GLU A 695 16.02 -50.34 10.04
N SER A 696 16.60 -49.17 9.74
CA SER A 696 17.60 -49.04 8.69
C SER A 696 18.86 -49.87 8.94
N ALA A 697 19.56 -50.21 7.87
CA ALA A 697 20.86 -50.86 7.91
C ALA A 697 21.88 -50.02 8.70
N LEU A 698 21.87 -48.69 8.55
CA LEU A 698 22.68 -47.79 9.37
C LEU A 698 22.33 -47.93 10.86
N ALA A 699 21.04 -47.86 11.21
CA ALA A 699 20.57 -48.01 12.58
C ALA A 699 21.02 -49.35 13.21
N ARG A 700 20.96 -50.45 12.46
CA ARG A 700 21.49 -51.76 12.89
C ARG A 700 23.00 -51.72 13.15
N ARG A 701 23.78 -51.08 12.28
CA ARG A 701 25.23 -50.90 12.48
C ARG A 701 25.52 -50.02 13.69
N MET A 702 24.74 -48.98 13.94
CA MET A 702 24.88 -48.11 15.11
C MET A 702 24.56 -48.84 16.42
N ARG A 703 23.50 -49.65 16.44
CA ARG A 703 23.19 -50.54 17.58
C ARG A 703 24.36 -51.48 17.89
N GLN A 704 24.95 -52.11 16.87
CA GLN A 704 26.11 -53.00 17.06
C GLN A 704 27.34 -52.27 17.61
N ARG A 705 27.59 -51.03 17.16
CA ARG A 705 28.68 -50.18 17.68
C ARG A 705 28.41 -49.71 19.11
N ALA A 706 27.19 -49.25 19.40
CA ALA A 706 26.77 -48.83 20.73
C ALA A 706 26.94 -49.98 21.74
N ALA A 707 26.47 -51.19 21.42
CA ALA A 707 26.63 -52.36 22.27
C ALA A 707 28.09 -52.76 22.54
N ARG A 708 29.02 -52.41 21.64
CA ARG A 708 30.47 -52.67 21.79
C ARG A 708 31.20 -51.56 22.53
N TRP A 709 30.86 -50.29 22.26
CA TRP A 709 31.61 -49.13 22.75
C TRP A 709 31.01 -48.52 24.02
N ILE A 710 29.79 -48.90 24.39
CA ILE A 710 29.07 -48.40 25.55
C ILE A 710 28.69 -49.61 26.40
N VAL A 711 29.36 -49.77 27.54
CA VAL A 711 29.24 -50.95 28.40
C VAL A 711 28.74 -50.54 29.78
N VAL A 712 27.84 -51.35 30.35
CA VAL A 712 27.37 -51.19 31.72
C VAL A 712 28.32 -51.94 32.65
N ARG A 713 28.98 -51.23 33.57
CA ARG A 713 29.91 -51.79 34.57
C ARG A 713 29.62 -51.20 35.95
N ASP A 714 29.60 -52.05 36.97
CA ASP A 714 29.41 -51.67 38.38
C ASP A 714 28.18 -50.76 38.64
N GLY A 715 27.10 -50.96 37.86
CA GLY A 715 25.87 -50.17 37.94
C GLY A 715 25.94 -48.79 37.28
N GLY A 716 27.05 -48.44 36.60
CA GLY A 716 27.21 -47.22 35.80
C GLY A 716 27.53 -47.50 34.33
N LEU A 717 27.58 -46.44 33.53
CA LEU A 717 27.92 -46.48 32.11
C LEU A 717 29.39 -46.09 31.88
N ALA A 718 30.13 -46.94 31.16
CA ALA A 718 31.48 -46.68 30.71
C ALA A 718 31.56 -46.69 29.18
N VAL A 719 32.33 -45.76 28.61
CA VAL A 719 32.53 -45.62 27.16
C VAL A 719 33.96 -46.02 26.79
N GLU A 720 34.08 -46.99 25.89
CA GLU A 720 35.33 -47.50 25.33
C GLU A 720 35.38 -47.24 23.82
N LEU A 721 35.54 -45.97 23.44
CA LEU A 721 35.67 -45.57 22.04
C LEU A 721 37.03 -45.98 21.45
N PRO A 722 37.08 -46.34 20.16
CA PRO A 722 38.35 -46.60 19.50
C PRO A 722 39.16 -45.29 19.36
N ARG A 723 40.49 -45.40 19.39
CA ARG A 723 41.38 -44.24 19.19
C ARG A 723 41.27 -43.64 17.78
N THR A 724 40.90 -44.46 16.79
CA THR A 724 40.67 -44.06 15.40
C THR A 724 39.45 -44.80 14.85
N LEU A 725 38.62 -44.12 14.07
CA LEU A 725 37.48 -44.74 13.38
C LEU A 725 37.94 -45.53 12.14
N ASP A 726 37.39 -46.73 11.97
CA ASP A 726 37.54 -47.53 10.76
C ASP A 726 36.77 -46.93 9.57
N ASP A 727 37.05 -47.42 8.36
CA ASP A 727 36.45 -46.88 7.13
C ASP A 727 34.93 -47.05 7.12
N ALA A 728 34.41 -48.13 7.71
CA ALA A 728 32.97 -48.35 7.84
C ALA A 728 32.29 -47.30 8.75
N ALA A 729 32.91 -46.94 9.88
CA ALA A 729 32.43 -45.90 10.77
C ALA A 729 32.52 -44.50 10.12
N ARG A 730 33.54 -44.26 9.29
CA ARG A 730 33.68 -43.02 8.51
C ARG A 730 32.62 -42.91 7.42
N ARG A 731 32.38 -43.99 6.66
CA ARG A 731 31.29 -44.11 5.66
C ARG A 731 29.93 -43.80 6.29
N ASP A 732 29.67 -44.37 7.46
CA ASP A 732 28.44 -44.17 8.22
C ASP A 732 28.32 -42.77 8.86
N GLY A 733 29.21 -41.86 8.48
CA GLY A 733 29.14 -40.46 8.82
C GLY A 733 29.87 -40.09 10.10
N LEU A 734 30.22 -40.99 11.03
CA LEU A 734 30.68 -40.66 12.40
C LEU A 734 31.87 -39.67 12.49
N ALA A 735 32.71 -39.59 11.46
CA ALA A 735 33.84 -38.66 11.39
C ALA A 735 33.51 -37.26 10.83
N ASP A 736 32.35 -37.08 10.20
CA ASP A 736 31.95 -35.86 9.47
C ASP A 736 31.48 -34.71 10.36
N ARG A 737 32.40 -33.81 10.72
CA ARG A 737 32.15 -32.71 11.64
C ARG A 737 31.43 -31.52 10.99
N THR A 738 30.67 -30.77 11.78
CA THR A 738 30.36 -29.37 11.50
C THR A 738 31.58 -28.50 11.88
N THR A 739 31.64 -27.27 11.38
CA THR A 739 32.83 -26.40 11.44
C THR A 739 33.28 -26.04 12.87
N ASP A 740 32.48 -26.32 13.91
CA ASP A 740 32.81 -26.10 15.32
C ASP A 740 32.20 -27.20 16.23
N THR A 741 32.93 -27.67 17.25
CA THR A 741 32.41 -28.64 18.24
C THR A 741 32.27 -27.97 19.61
N PRO A 742 31.16 -28.18 20.33
CA PRO A 742 30.97 -27.57 21.65
C PRO A 742 31.83 -28.25 22.73
N TYR A 743 32.35 -29.46 22.47
CA TYR A 743 33.10 -30.23 23.46
C TYR A 743 34.60 -29.91 23.40
N ARG A 744 35.19 -29.53 24.54
CA ARG A 744 36.61 -29.19 24.63
C ARG A 744 37.28 -29.86 25.83
N VAL A 745 38.53 -30.27 25.63
CA VAL A 745 39.43 -30.75 26.68
C VAL A 745 40.70 -29.91 26.58
N ASP A 746 41.06 -29.22 27.66
CA ASP A 746 42.22 -28.31 27.72
C ASP A 746 42.25 -27.25 26.59
N GLY A 747 41.07 -26.76 26.18
CA GLY A 747 40.90 -25.78 25.11
C GLY A 747 40.91 -26.36 23.68
N ALA A 748 41.32 -27.62 23.51
CA ALA A 748 41.30 -28.32 22.23
C ALA A 748 39.95 -29.05 21.98
N PRO A 749 39.52 -29.21 20.71
CA PRO A 749 38.32 -29.98 20.36
C PRO A 749 38.34 -31.43 20.85
N ASP A 750 37.32 -31.85 21.61
CA ASP A 750 37.15 -33.24 22.03
C ASP A 750 36.42 -34.07 20.97
N VAL A 751 37.20 -34.59 20.01
CA VAL A 751 36.65 -35.34 18.87
C VAL A 751 35.99 -36.66 19.29
N ALA A 752 36.44 -37.27 20.40
CA ALA A 752 35.84 -38.51 20.90
C ALA A 752 34.44 -38.27 21.48
N ALA A 753 34.25 -37.14 22.18
CA ALA A 753 32.93 -36.71 22.65
C ALA A 753 31.96 -36.46 21.47
N GLU A 754 32.45 -35.89 20.37
CA GLU A 754 31.63 -35.71 19.16
C GLU A 754 31.23 -37.06 18.52
N TRP A 755 32.17 -38.01 18.42
CA TRP A 755 31.85 -39.36 17.94
C TRP A 755 30.80 -40.05 18.81
N LEU A 756 30.91 -39.87 20.15
CA LEU A 756 29.94 -40.41 21.10
C LEU A 756 28.54 -39.84 20.85
N ARG A 757 28.39 -38.51 20.76
CA ARG A 757 27.10 -37.86 20.49
C ARG A 757 26.45 -38.43 19.23
N ARG A 758 27.23 -38.53 18.14
CA ARG A 758 26.73 -38.97 16.84
C ARG A 758 26.37 -40.45 16.79
N LEU A 759 27.16 -41.28 17.46
CA LEU A 759 26.81 -42.69 17.66
C LEU A 759 25.48 -42.80 18.38
N VAL A 760 25.31 -42.07 19.49
CA VAL A 760 24.09 -42.11 20.30
C VAL A 760 22.89 -41.57 19.51
N ALA A 761 23.06 -40.46 18.77
CA ALA A 761 22.04 -39.85 17.92
C ALA A 761 21.54 -40.79 16.82
N ALA A 762 22.43 -41.57 16.21
CA ALA A 762 22.10 -42.52 15.14
C ALA A 762 21.71 -43.91 15.66
N THR A 763 21.73 -44.14 16.98
CA THR A 763 21.32 -45.41 17.60
C THR A 763 19.81 -45.39 17.87
N PRO A 764 19.04 -46.42 17.44
CA PRO A 764 17.62 -46.51 17.73
C PRO A 764 17.31 -46.41 19.22
N LEU A 765 16.27 -45.65 19.58
CA LEU A 765 15.90 -45.49 20.99
C LEU A 765 15.47 -46.81 21.65
N SER A 766 14.96 -47.75 20.85
CA SER A 766 14.65 -49.12 21.29
C SER A 766 15.86 -49.87 21.86
N HIS A 767 17.10 -49.56 21.43
CA HIS A 767 18.30 -50.15 22.03
C HIS A 767 18.47 -49.72 23.50
N TRP A 768 18.18 -48.46 23.81
CA TRP A 768 18.29 -47.93 25.16
C TRP A 768 17.14 -48.42 26.05
N ASP A 769 15.94 -48.57 25.47
CA ASP A 769 14.81 -49.21 26.14
C ASP A 769 15.12 -50.68 26.48
N GLU A 770 15.77 -51.44 25.58
CA GLU A 770 16.23 -52.81 25.85
C GLU A 770 17.26 -52.86 27.00
N LEU A 771 18.17 -51.89 27.07
CA LEU A 771 19.23 -51.84 28.08
C LEU A 771 18.75 -51.40 29.47
N PHE A 772 17.85 -50.42 29.54
CA PHE A 772 17.48 -49.77 30.80
C PHE A 772 16.00 -49.93 31.19
N GLY A 773 15.18 -50.46 30.29
CA GLY A 773 13.74 -50.68 30.47
C GLY A 773 12.89 -49.43 30.27
N THR A 774 13.30 -48.27 30.79
CA THR A 774 12.57 -47.00 30.62
C THR A 774 13.51 -45.82 30.38
N PRO A 775 13.04 -44.74 29.71
CA PRO A 775 13.83 -43.52 29.53
C PRO A 775 14.25 -42.90 30.87
N GLN A 776 13.38 -42.94 31.90
CA GLN A 776 13.69 -42.42 33.24
C GLN A 776 14.84 -43.19 33.91
N ARG A 777 14.92 -44.51 33.69
CA ARG A 777 16.03 -45.31 34.21
C ARG A 777 17.31 -45.01 33.44
N ALA A 778 17.23 -44.83 32.12
CA ALA A 778 18.38 -44.54 31.28
C ALA A 778 19.08 -43.23 31.67
N ILE A 779 18.32 -42.15 31.89
CA ILE A 779 18.88 -40.85 32.30
C ILE A 779 19.45 -40.84 33.73
N ALA A 780 19.05 -41.80 34.57
CA ALA A 780 19.46 -41.88 35.97
C ALA A 780 20.70 -42.77 36.18
N VAL A 781 21.20 -43.42 35.12
CA VAL A 781 22.39 -44.27 35.21
C VAL A 781 23.63 -43.41 35.51
N PRO A 782 24.44 -43.76 36.52
CA PRO A 782 25.70 -43.07 36.80
C PRO A 782 26.63 -43.02 35.58
N MET A 783 27.14 -41.83 35.25
CA MET A 783 28.09 -41.57 34.16
C MET A 783 29.20 -40.64 34.62
N THR A 784 30.34 -40.67 33.93
CA THR A 784 31.39 -39.65 34.14
C THR A 784 30.97 -38.29 33.57
N GLU A 785 31.46 -37.20 34.16
CA GLU A 785 31.10 -35.82 33.76
C GLU A 785 31.36 -35.54 32.27
N ARG A 786 32.47 -36.07 31.73
CA ARG A 786 32.84 -35.94 30.32
C ARG A 786 31.83 -36.60 29.36
N MET A 787 31.08 -37.61 29.81
CA MET A 787 30.11 -38.34 28.99
C MET A 787 28.73 -37.71 28.99
N LEU A 788 28.37 -36.96 30.03
CA LEU A 788 27.02 -36.44 30.24
C LEU A 788 26.54 -35.61 29.03
N GLY A 789 27.30 -34.59 28.64
CA GLY A 789 26.93 -33.72 27.51
C GLY A 789 26.68 -34.49 26.20
N PRO A 790 27.64 -35.29 25.69
CA PRO A 790 27.46 -36.07 24.47
C PRO A 790 26.32 -37.09 24.52
N MET A 791 26.12 -37.77 25.66
CA MET A 791 25.04 -38.75 25.82
C MET A 791 23.66 -38.10 25.75
N PHE A 792 23.44 -37.04 26.53
CA PHE A 792 22.15 -36.34 26.57
C PHE A 792 21.84 -35.61 25.25
N ALA A 793 22.84 -34.97 24.64
CA ALA A 793 22.68 -34.36 23.32
C ALA A 793 22.36 -35.42 22.25
N GLY A 794 23.04 -36.57 22.28
CA GLY A 794 22.78 -37.68 21.36
C GLY A 794 21.39 -38.27 21.55
N TRP A 795 20.93 -38.48 22.80
CA TRP A 795 19.56 -38.94 23.05
C TRP A 795 18.51 -37.92 22.63
N ALA A 796 18.77 -36.62 22.79
CA ALA A 796 17.89 -35.57 22.30
C ALA A 796 17.79 -35.55 20.77
N ASP A 797 18.92 -35.69 20.08
CA ASP A 797 18.97 -35.79 18.61
C ASP A 797 18.22 -37.05 18.13
N ALA A 798 18.42 -38.21 18.78
CA ALA A 798 17.71 -39.45 18.47
C ALA A 798 16.20 -39.33 18.70
N ALA A 799 15.76 -38.74 19.82
CA ALA A 799 14.35 -38.50 20.11
C ALA A 799 13.69 -37.58 19.08
N ARG A 800 14.42 -36.58 18.58
CA ARG A 800 13.95 -35.69 17.51
C ARG A 800 13.88 -36.39 16.15
N ALA A 801 14.91 -37.14 15.78
CA ALA A 801 14.97 -37.87 14.52
C ALA A 801 13.85 -38.91 14.42
N GLN A 802 13.63 -39.66 15.50
CA GLN A 802 12.63 -40.74 15.57
C GLN A 802 11.25 -40.26 16.03
N ARG A 803 11.12 -38.98 16.41
CA ARG A 803 9.90 -38.35 16.94
C ARG A 803 9.29 -39.09 18.14
N ASP A 804 10.12 -39.66 19.03
CA ASP A 804 9.67 -40.42 20.21
C ASP A 804 9.29 -39.47 21.37
N SER A 805 7.99 -39.43 21.70
CA SER A 805 7.46 -38.54 22.73
C SER A 805 7.81 -38.95 24.16
N ARG A 806 8.08 -40.24 24.42
CA ARG A 806 8.43 -40.73 25.77
C ARG A 806 9.83 -40.25 26.15
N TRP A 807 10.78 -40.43 25.25
CA TRP A 807 12.15 -39.93 25.43
C TRP A 807 12.18 -38.41 25.46
N ALA A 808 11.43 -37.73 24.57
CA ALA A 808 11.35 -36.29 24.56
C ALA A 808 10.83 -35.70 25.89
N ALA A 809 9.80 -36.29 26.49
CA ALA A 809 9.24 -35.84 27.77
C ALA A 809 10.26 -35.91 28.92
N VAL A 810 11.05 -36.98 28.98
CA VAL A 810 12.06 -37.17 30.03
C VAL A 810 13.27 -36.27 29.81
N LEU A 811 13.75 -36.16 28.58
CA LEU A 811 14.88 -35.30 28.23
C LEU A 811 14.54 -33.81 28.41
N PHE A 812 13.31 -33.41 28.08
CA PHE A 812 12.84 -32.04 28.30
C PHE A 812 12.95 -31.63 29.78
N GLU A 813 12.52 -32.49 30.71
CA GLU A 813 12.61 -32.22 32.16
C GLU A 813 14.06 -32.07 32.62
N VAL A 814 14.93 -33.02 32.25
CA VAL A 814 16.33 -33.01 32.69
C VAL A 814 17.08 -31.82 32.11
N LEU A 815 16.90 -31.52 30.83
CA LEU A 815 17.58 -30.39 30.18
C LEU A 815 17.06 -29.04 30.67
N THR A 816 15.81 -28.99 31.14
CA THR A 816 15.28 -27.80 31.84
C THR A 816 15.93 -27.63 33.21
N ALA A 817 16.10 -28.72 33.97
CA ALA A 817 16.72 -28.68 35.30
C ALA A 817 18.25 -28.51 35.24
N THR A 818 18.91 -28.94 34.17
CA THR A 818 20.38 -28.92 34.01
C THR A 818 20.81 -28.46 32.61
N PRO A 819 20.75 -27.13 32.34
CA PRO A 819 21.08 -26.58 31.01
C PRO A 819 22.53 -26.81 30.57
N THR A 820 23.44 -27.07 31.52
CA THR A 820 24.86 -27.33 31.25
C THR A 820 25.13 -28.64 30.52
N LEU A 821 24.12 -29.52 30.36
CA LEU A 821 24.21 -30.76 29.59
C LEU A 821 24.26 -30.53 28.06
N GLY A 822 24.34 -29.28 27.61
CA GLY A 822 24.71 -28.96 26.23
C GLY A 822 23.54 -28.89 25.24
N ALA A 823 22.30 -28.84 25.72
CA ALA A 823 21.15 -28.53 24.87
C ALA A 823 20.92 -27.01 24.82
N ASP A 824 20.84 -26.47 23.61
CA ASP A 824 20.39 -25.10 23.41
C ASP A 824 18.88 -24.96 23.63
N LEU A 825 18.41 -23.72 23.73
CA LEU A 825 16.98 -23.41 23.93
C LEU A 825 16.11 -23.94 22.78
N GLU A 826 16.67 -24.05 21.57
CA GLU A 826 15.99 -24.59 20.40
C GLU A 826 15.71 -26.08 20.54
N THR A 827 16.71 -26.87 20.92
CA THR A 827 16.56 -28.30 21.19
C THR A 827 15.51 -28.54 22.26
N ARG A 828 15.50 -27.74 23.34
CA ARG A 828 14.48 -27.85 24.38
C ARG A 828 13.07 -27.60 23.85
N ARG A 829 12.89 -26.56 23.03
CA ARG A 829 11.60 -26.24 22.40
C ARG A 829 11.14 -27.34 21.44
N GLU A 830 12.06 -27.94 20.69
CA GLU A 830 11.73 -29.02 19.75
C GLU A 830 11.40 -30.34 20.45
N LEU A 831 12.07 -30.66 21.56
CA LEU A 831 11.68 -31.77 22.42
C LEU A 831 10.27 -31.54 22.98
N PHE A 832 9.98 -30.32 23.48
CA PHE A 832 8.64 -29.95 23.93
C PHE A 832 7.58 -30.10 22.83
N ALA A 833 7.91 -29.76 21.57
CA ALA A 833 7.01 -29.89 20.43
C ALA A 833 6.62 -31.34 20.08
N LEU A 834 7.38 -32.34 20.55
CA LEU A 834 7.08 -33.77 20.35
C LEU A 834 6.10 -34.34 21.37
N LEU A 835 5.87 -33.66 22.50
CA LEU A 835 4.90 -34.11 23.50
C LEU A 835 3.48 -34.06 22.91
N PRO A 836 2.54 -34.89 23.39
CA PRO A 836 1.11 -34.71 23.08
C PRO A 836 0.65 -33.27 23.37
N LEU A 837 -0.30 -32.75 22.57
CA LEU A 837 -0.77 -31.37 22.71
C LEU A 837 -1.34 -31.10 24.11
N ASP A 838 -2.11 -32.04 24.66
CA ASP A 838 -2.69 -31.91 25.99
C ASP A 838 -1.62 -31.81 27.08
N ASP A 839 -0.55 -32.62 26.97
CA ASP A 839 0.58 -32.56 27.90
C ASP A 839 1.32 -31.21 27.80
N ARG A 840 1.50 -30.68 26.58
CA ARG A 840 2.10 -29.35 26.37
C ARG A 840 1.28 -28.26 27.06
N VAL A 841 -0.03 -28.27 26.84
CA VAL A 841 -0.95 -27.28 27.41
C VAL A 841 -0.97 -27.38 28.94
N GLU A 842 -1.08 -28.59 29.49
CA GLU A 842 -1.09 -28.81 30.93
C GLU A 842 0.19 -28.33 31.61
N ARG A 843 1.35 -28.59 30.99
CA ARG A 843 2.65 -28.09 31.49
C ARG A 843 2.73 -26.58 31.50
N LEU A 844 2.33 -25.93 30.40
CA LEU A 844 2.29 -24.47 30.31
C LEU A 844 1.34 -23.86 31.35
N ARG A 845 0.21 -24.52 31.65
CA ARG A 845 -0.77 -24.08 32.64
C ARG A 845 -0.30 -24.18 34.09
N ARG A 846 0.72 -25.00 34.38
CA ARG A 846 1.36 -25.08 35.71
C ARG A 846 2.35 -23.95 35.96
N LEU A 847 2.79 -23.25 34.92
CA LEU A 847 3.70 -22.13 35.04
C LEU A 847 2.91 -20.89 35.49
N ASP A 848 3.37 -20.25 36.56
CA ASP A 848 2.84 -18.98 37.03
C ASP A 848 3.54 -17.78 36.37
N ALA A 849 3.14 -16.57 36.77
CA ALA A 849 3.64 -15.35 36.15
C ALA A 849 5.16 -15.20 36.29
N SER A 850 5.83 -15.85 37.25
CA SER A 850 7.30 -15.79 37.44
C SER A 850 8.08 -16.47 36.31
N TRP A 851 7.45 -17.37 35.55
CA TRP A 851 8.04 -18.16 34.47
C TRP A 851 7.64 -17.68 33.07
N LEU A 852 7.28 -16.40 32.90
CA LEU A 852 6.82 -15.89 31.60
C LEU A 852 7.83 -16.04 30.46
N ALA A 853 9.13 -15.97 30.74
CA ALA A 853 10.16 -16.23 29.72
C ALA A 853 10.15 -17.70 29.25
N GLU A 854 9.86 -18.63 30.16
CA GLU A 854 9.69 -20.06 29.84
C GLU A 854 8.43 -20.28 29.01
N VAL A 855 7.31 -19.65 29.40
CA VAL A 855 6.07 -19.65 28.63
C VAL A 855 6.33 -19.13 27.21
N GLU A 856 6.97 -17.97 27.07
CA GLU A 856 7.28 -17.35 25.78
C GLU A 856 8.12 -18.26 24.86
N LEU A 857 9.11 -18.98 25.42
CA LEU A 857 9.90 -19.94 24.65
C LEU A 857 9.05 -21.11 24.13
N LEU A 858 8.20 -21.68 24.99
CA LEU A 858 7.52 -22.95 24.74
C LEU A 858 6.21 -22.79 23.97
N VAL A 859 5.51 -21.65 24.08
CA VAL A 859 4.26 -21.42 23.33
C VAL A 859 4.46 -21.42 21.82
N ALA A 860 5.68 -21.14 21.33
CA ALA A 860 6.03 -21.25 19.92
C ALA A 860 5.96 -22.70 19.37
N ALA A 861 5.96 -23.70 20.24
CA ALA A 861 5.80 -25.11 19.91
C ALA A 861 4.35 -25.62 20.03
N VAL A 862 3.40 -24.72 20.30
CA VAL A 862 1.96 -25.03 20.31
C VAL A 862 1.38 -24.69 18.93
N PRO A 863 0.68 -25.63 18.26
CA PRO A 863 0.07 -25.37 16.96
C PRO A 863 -0.99 -24.25 17.06
N ARG A 864 -1.17 -23.54 15.95
CA ARG A 864 -2.22 -22.51 15.79
C ARG A 864 -3.53 -23.12 15.29
N PRO A 865 -4.70 -22.62 15.73
CA PRO A 865 -4.85 -21.69 16.86
C PRO A 865 -4.50 -22.38 18.19
N TRP A 866 -3.98 -21.61 19.16
CA TRP A 866 -3.74 -22.11 20.51
C TRP A 866 -5.05 -22.58 21.15
N PRO A 867 -5.05 -23.68 21.92
CA PRO A 867 -6.22 -24.14 22.64
C PRO A 867 -6.76 -23.05 23.58
N ALA A 868 -8.09 -22.94 23.70
CA ALA A 868 -8.75 -21.90 24.50
C ALA A 868 -8.24 -21.85 25.94
N ALA A 869 -8.02 -23.01 26.57
CA ALA A 869 -7.47 -23.10 27.92
C ALA A 869 -6.07 -22.48 28.07
N LEU A 870 -5.23 -22.54 27.02
CA LEU A 870 -3.92 -21.90 27.02
C LEU A 870 -4.04 -20.39 26.81
N ALA A 871 -4.92 -19.94 25.90
CA ALA A 871 -5.17 -18.53 25.67
C ALA A 871 -5.71 -17.84 26.94
N GLU A 872 -6.64 -18.49 27.64
CA GLU A 872 -7.15 -18.04 28.94
C GLU A 872 -6.03 -17.94 29.99
N HIS A 873 -5.16 -18.97 30.07
CA HIS A 873 -4.04 -18.99 31.00
C HIS A 873 -3.04 -17.86 30.74
N VAL A 874 -2.58 -17.70 29.49
CA VAL A 874 -1.66 -16.62 29.11
C VAL A 874 -2.26 -15.24 29.39
N THR A 875 -3.56 -15.07 29.12
CA THR A 875 -4.29 -13.85 29.47
C THR A 875 -4.27 -13.59 30.99
N GLY A 876 -4.48 -14.64 31.79
CA GLY A 876 -4.37 -14.59 33.25
C GLY A 876 -2.98 -14.19 33.73
N LEU A 877 -1.91 -14.81 33.21
CA LEU A 877 -0.53 -14.50 33.58
C LEU A 877 -0.15 -13.04 33.28
N LEU A 878 -0.56 -12.54 32.11
CA LEU A 878 -0.37 -11.14 31.73
C LEU A 878 -1.18 -10.20 32.64
N PHE A 879 -2.39 -10.59 33.02
CA PHE A 879 -3.23 -9.83 33.93
C PHE A 879 -2.60 -9.76 35.34
N ASP A 880 -2.00 -10.83 35.83
CA ASP A 880 -1.28 -10.83 37.11
C ASP A 880 -0.09 -9.88 37.09
N ARG A 881 0.64 -9.80 35.96
CA ARG A 881 1.69 -8.78 35.77
C ARG A 881 1.13 -7.36 35.73
N ALA A 882 -0.04 -7.16 35.12
CA ALA A 882 -0.72 -5.86 35.16
C ALA A 882 -1.12 -5.45 36.58
N GLN A 883 -1.62 -6.38 37.40
CA GLN A 883 -1.94 -6.14 38.80
C GLN A 883 -0.68 -5.78 39.61
N LEU A 884 0.43 -6.50 39.39
CA LEU A 884 1.70 -6.22 40.04
C LEU A 884 2.27 -4.85 39.62
N ALA A 885 2.13 -4.48 38.34
CA ALA A 885 2.55 -3.19 37.82
C ALA A 885 1.77 -2.04 38.46
N ALA A 886 0.45 -2.20 38.65
CA ALA A 886 -0.37 -1.22 39.35
C ALA A 886 0.01 -1.07 40.83
N ALA A 887 0.40 -2.16 41.49
CA ALA A 887 0.91 -2.13 42.86
C ALA A 887 2.32 -1.52 42.96
N ARG A 888 3.09 -1.47 41.86
CA ARG A 888 4.47 -0.95 41.80
C ARG A 888 4.70 -0.07 40.55
N PRO A 889 4.11 1.12 40.48
CA PRO A 889 4.22 1.97 39.29
C PRO A 889 5.67 2.35 38.98
N GLY A 890 6.08 2.20 37.72
CA GLY A 890 7.42 2.58 37.25
C GLY A 890 8.54 1.56 37.50
N ALA A 891 8.24 0.39 38.07
CA ALA A 891 9.22 -0.67 38.22
C ALA A 891 9.73 -1.18 36.85
N PRO A 892 11.07 -1.29 36.66
CA PRO A 892 11.64 -1.85 35.43
C PRO A 892 11.12 -3.27 35.18
N GLY A 893 10.75 -3.58 33.93
CA GLY A 893 10.27 -4.93 33.54
C GLY A 893 8.79 -5.23 33.82
N LEU A 894 8.03 -4.27 34.37
CA LEU A 894 6.58 -4.41 34.59
C LEU A 894 5.71 -3.60 33.61
N SER A 895 6.31 -3.07 32.54
CA SER A 895 5.55 -2.46 31.45
C SER A 895 5.10 -3.51 30.43
N PRO A 896 3.97 -3.32 29.73
CA PRO A 896 3.53 -4.23 28.65
C PRO A 896 4.59 -4.41 27.56
N ALA A 897 5.43 -3.40 27.31
CA ALA A 897 6.52 -3.45 26.35
C ALA A 897 7.54 -4.55 26.65
N SER A 898 7.70 -4.93 27.93
CA SER A 898 8.58 -6.03 28.36
C SER A 898 8.06 -7.40 27.92
N TYR A 899 6.79 -7.49 27.52
CA TYR A 899 6.09 -8.70 27.10
C TYR A 899 5.55 -8.59 25.67
N ARG A 900 6.11 -7.67 24.88
CA ARG A 900 5.64 -7.38 23.50
C ARG A 900 5.61 -8.61 22.61
N THR A 901 6.61 -9.48 22.71
CA THR A 901 6.68 -10.71 21.92
C THR A 901 5.53 -11.66 22.26
N LEU A 902 5.19 -11.80 23.56
CA LEU A 902 4.09 -12.66 23.99
C LEU A 902 2.72 -12.09 23.59
N PHE A 903 2.53 -10.77 23.67
CA PHE A 903 1.33 -10.12 23.11
C PHE A 903 1.23 -10.32 21.59
N HIS A 904 2.34 -10.21 20.87
CA HIS A 904 2.38 -10.44 19.44
C HIS A 904 2.07 -11.92 19.08
N ALA A 905 2.65 -12.86 19.82
CA ALA A 905 2.34 -14.28 19.66
C ALA A 905 0.88 -14.56 19.98
N ALA A 906 0.31 -13.95 21.03
CA ALA A 906 -1.11 -14.06 21.35
C ALA A 906 -1.99 -13.52 20.23
N ALA A 907 -1.67 -12.34 19.67
CA ALA A 907 -2.44 -11.73 18.58
C ALA A 907 -2.52 -12.64 17.35
N LEU A 908 -1.43 -13.36 17.03
CA LEU A 908 -1.34 -14.27 15.88
C LEU A 908 -1.94 -15.67 16.14
N ASN A 909 -1.85 -16.17 17.36
CA ASN A 909 -2.12 -17.58 17.64
C ASN A 909 -3.35 -17.82 18.51
N PHE A 910 -3.87 -16.83 19.23
CA PHE A 910 -5.12 -17.02 19.98
C PHE A 910 -6.27 -17.39 19.04
N PRO A 911 -7.23 -18.19 19.53
CA PRO A 911 -8.46 -18.43 18.80
C PRO A 911 -9.27 -17.13 18.77
N VAL A 912 -9.92 -16.85 17.65
CA VAL A 912 -10.56 -15.53 17.40
C VAL A 912 -11.73 -15.26 18.35
N ASP A 913 -12.38 -16.30 18.86
CA ASP A 913 -13.45 -16.24 19.86
C ASP A 913 -12.97 -15.78 21.25
N ALA A 914 -11.66 -15.77 21.51
CA ALA A 914 -11.08 -15.22 22.74
C ALA A 914 -11.21 -13.69 22.84
N ALA A 915 -11.54 -12.98 21.76
CA ALA A 915 -11.64 -11.52 21.73
C ALA A 915 -12.50 -10.95 22.88
N ALA A 916 -13.69 -11.53 23.13
CA ALA A 916 -14.58 -11.08 24.19
C ALA A 916 -14.03 -11.35 25.61
N ALA A 917 -13.25 -12.42 25.79
CA ALA A 917 -12.59 -12.70 27.06
C ALA A 917 -11.44 -11.72 27.33
N VAL A 918 -10.60 -11.46 26.33
CA VAL A 918 -9.49 -10.49 26.41
C VAL A 918 -10.02 -9.08 26.66
N TRP A 919 -11.08 -8.67 25.98
CA TRP A 919 -11.71 -7.37 26.19
C TRP A 919 -12.21 -7.19 27.64
N ARG A 920 -12.86 -8.22 28.21
CA ARG A 920 -13.27 -8.22 29.63
C ARG A 920 -12.07 -8.09 30.57
N THR A 921 -10.95 -8.71 30.27
CA THR A 921 -9.69 -8.55 31.02
C THR A 921 -9.18 -7.12 30.93
N ALA A 922 -9.22 -6.49 29.76
CA ALA A 922 -8.84 -5.10 29.58
C ALA A 922 -9.66 -4.15 30.47
N ARG A 923 -10.98 -4.36 30.57
CA ARG A 923 -11.87 -3.57 31.43
C ARG A 923 -11.58 -3.73 32.93
N ARG A 924 -11.01 -4.86 33.35
CA ARG A 924 -10.61 -5.13 34.74
C ARG A 924 -9.20 -4.63 35.06
N CYS A 925 -8.44 -4.19 34.06
CA CYS A 925 -7.05 -3.84 34.21
C CYS A 925 -6.89 -2.48 34.92
N PRO A 926 -6.17 -2.41 36.06
CA PRO A 926 -6.01 -1.18 36.83
C PRO A 926 -5.00 -0.19 36.21
N ASP A 927 -4.02 -0.69 35.44
CA ASP A 927 -3.01 0.14 34.77
C ASP A 927 -3.43 0.50 33.33
N PRO A 928 -3.43 1.79 32.95
CA PRO A 928 -3.85 2.23 31.61
C PRO A 928 -2.98 1.73 30.45
N TYR A 929 -1.68 1.48 30.66
CA TYR A 929 -0.81 0.96 29.60
C TYR A 929 -1.12 -0.51 29.32
N TRP A 930 -1.33 -1.29 30.38
CA TRP A 930 -1.76 -2.69 30.27
C TRP A 930 -3.18 -2.81 29.71
N GLN A 931 -4.11 -1.94 30.12
CA GLN A 931 -5.44 -1.86 29.53
C GLN A 931 -5.37 -1.66 28.01
N ASN A 932 -4.55 -0.71 27.56
CA ASN A 932 -4.36 -0.45 26.13
C ASN A 932 -3.73 -1.63 25.38
N ALA A 933 -2.82 -2.38 26.03
CA ALA A 933 -2.23 -3.58 25.42
C ALA A 933 -3.27 -4.70 25.24
N PHE A 934 -4.15 -4.93 26.22
CA PHE A 934 -5.26 -5.88 26.09
C PHE A 934 -6.33 -5.40 25.09
N ASP A 935 -6.62 -4.10 25.04
CA ASP A 935 -7.53 -3.54 24.04
C ASP A 935 -7.01 -3.76 22.62
N GLN A 936 -5.70 -3.54 22.40
CA GLN A 936 -5.08 -3.83 21.11
C GLN A 936 -5.19 -5.32 20.77
N LEU A 937 -4.89 -6.21 21.71
CA LEU A 937 -5.03 -7.66 21.47
C LEU A 937 -6.48 -8.05 21.14
N ALA A 938 -7.47 -7.49 21.84
CA ALA A 938 -8.88 -7.77 21.54
C ALA A 938 -9.31 -7.24 20.16
N ASN A 939 -8.81 -6.06 19.77
CA ASN A 939 -9.03 -5.49 18.44
C ASN A 939 -8.39 -6.36 17.36
N ASP A 940 -7.13 -6.78 17.54
CA ASP A 940 -6.42 -7.67 16.61
C ASP A 940 -7.21 -8.96 16.35
N LEU A 941 -7.79 -9.58 17.39
CA LEU A 941 -8.62 -10.78 17.26
C LEU A 941 -9.95 -10.52 16.54
N SER A 942 -10.54 -9.34 16.75
CA SER A 942 -11.78 -8.93 16.08
C SER A 942 -11.53 -8.62 14.59
N GLU A 943 -10.39 -7.99 14.27
CA GLU A 943 -9.95 -7.76 12.90
C GLU A 943 -9.66 -9.08 12.18
N ARG A 944 -9.01 -10.04 12.85
CA ARG A 944 -8.81 -11.40 12.34
C ARG A 944 -10.12 -12.12 12.05
N THR A 945 -11.14 -11.96 12.91
CA THR A 945 -12.49 -12.52 12.67
C THR A 945 -13.08 -11.94 11.38
N THR A 946 -13.13 -10.61 11.29
CA THR A 946 -13.68 -9.89 10.12
C THR A 946 -12.95 -10.30 8.84
N MET A 947 -11.62 -10.39 8.91
CA MET A 947 -10.76 -10.81 7.81
C MET A 947 -11.10 -12.20 7.27
N LEU A 948 -11.44 -13.14 8.14
CA LEU A 948 -11.82 -14.51 7.76
C LEU A 948 -13.25 -14.61 7.22
N GLU A 949 -14.15 -13.75 7.72
CA GLU A 949 -15.53 -13.63 7.22
C GLU A 949 -15.58 -13.03 5.81
N GLU A 950 -14.77 -12.01 5.51
CA GLU A 950 -14.70 -11.39 4.18
C GLU A 950 -14.20 -12.35 3.07
N LEU A 951 -13.56 -13.47 3.45
CA LEU A 951 -13.12 -14.53 2.53
C LEU A 951 -14.20 -15.59 2.23
N GLN A 952 -15.33 -15.55 2.94
CA GLN A 952 -16.51 -16.40 2.69
C GLN A 952 -17.35 -15.78 1.58
#